data_AF-A0A7W8AF52-F1
#
_entry.id   AF-A0A7W8AF52-F1
#
_cell.length_a   1.000
_cell.length_b   1.000
_cell.length_c   1.000
_cell.angle_alpha   90.00
_cell.angle_beta   90.00
_cell.angle_gamma   90.00
#
_symmetry.space_group_name_H-M   'P 1'
#
loop_
_entity.id
_entity.type
_entity.pdbx_description
1 polymer ?
#
loop_
_entity_poly.entity_id
_entity_poly.type
_entity_poly.pdbx_seq_one_letter_code
_entity_poly.pdbx_strand_id
1 'polypeptide(L)'
;MSGPDEHNAVVVAELGAIAGREMYQRNAFRVTGLETEADAAVVRGRQQWISAARSAGMGADLDADEVRDAFDRIGDAPRRLVHELFWLWDSPKATCSCARSLHKDHDVAVRAHSAALDREARLTAPDGAGRRELADLWNTAARAWSSVLGRADLWDHVRHRVHELDSLDASALEPLRSELPAFLVKPLVELAGSAEDPARLAAIARSWPVPSHVLDDALKSVSEPLFQTVRSQLDRPGDPAAKVAGVRDTVLPLLRRLDGLFPRGQNRRAAGAHAEAANMINDCARELVSASALLDDAAAREWLNLALSIADDDTTRQLITKSLTDLDKLVETLDNVGEDARRQLAAGRTDAVRDVLRRLLVQAGGGAGSGALAEMLAQVENQRPLVWRADPRTPPTQGLSARALRSGVIGTFAVAVVLAIGWMYGVGPTPAPVRLGTTNTATMPPSTPTTPAGPKPATLFAERMSDNAPAGTCLATEEGWDDSEDKSSVPTVSCDEPHWGEVLGYVRLARAPSRYPGDDQVTALAGFHCGRMLEHQKLAESHDFDYVIPVRASWNEGGEVYQNYATCVAVSMDDSLMAAGRATEPRGPVPGRVTTVMSLYAAKIRDNAPVGTCVRTERSFDTMISVSVLPCSQPHWGKIIGYPVLYGKGKKWPGLNALVAKARVACERLADARSDVKYGIGYSINYIRPLKRVFADKSRVRYATCVLTRTDNRLMKR
;
A
#
# COMPACT_ATOMS: atom_id res chain seq x y z
N MET A 1 -2.33 -10.96 -43.94
CA MET A 1 -1.96 -12.32 -43.50
C MET A 1 -0.95 -12.12 -42.40
N SER A 2 -1.39 -12.20 -41.16
CA SER A 2 -0.49 -12.19 -40.00
C SER A 2 0.39 -13.44 -40.05
N GLY A 3 1.69 -13.28 -39.76
CA GLY A 3 2.64 -14.38 -39.80
C GLY A 3 2.54 -15.28 -38.55
N PRO A 4 3.10 -16.51 -38.58
CA PRO A 4 3.14 -17.42 -37.42
C PRO A 4 3.68 -16.76 -36.14
N ASP A 5 4.70 -15.90 -36.27
CA ASP A 5 5.30 -15.17 -35.14
C ASP A 5 4.32 -14.19 -34.47
N GLU A 6 3.38 -13.62 -35.23
CA GLU A 6 2.38 -12.68 -34.72
C GLU A 6 1.33 -13.41 -33.88
N HIS A 7 0.85 -14.57 -34.35
CA HIS A 7 -0.09 -15.41 -33.59
C HIS A 7 0.54 -15.92 -32.29
N ASN A 8 1.81 -16.33 -32.34
CA ASN A 8 2.56 -16.77 -31.15
C ASN A 8 2.66 -15.67 -30.11
N ALA A 9 2.97 -14.43 -30.53
CA ALA A 9 3.00 -13.27 -29.65
C ALA A 9 1.62 -12.98 -29.03
N VAL A 10 0.54 -13.10 -29.80
CA VAL A 10 -0.82 -12.90 -29.29
C VAL A 10 -1.20 -13.96 -28.25
N VAL A 11 -0.90 -15.25 -28.50
CA VAL A 11 -1.18 -16.33 -27.53
C VAL A 11 -0.46 -16.09 -26.20
N VAL A 12 0.84 -15.79 -26.24
CA VAL A 12 1.63 -15.51 -25.02
C VAL A 12 1.14 -14.24 -24.32
N ALA A 13 0.79 -13.20 -25.07
CA ALA A 13 0.22 -11.98 -24.51
C ALA A 13 -1.14 -12.24 -23.82
N GLU A 14 -2.02 -13.03 -24.43
CA GLU A 14 -3.33 -13.36 -23.85
C GLU A 14 -3.18 -14.29 -22.64
N LEU A 15 -2.25 -15.24 -22.66
CA LEU A 15 -1.88 -16.03 -21.48
C LEU A 15 -1.47 -15.10 -20.32
N GLY A 16 -0.62 -14.12 -20.61
CA GLY A 16 -0.20 -13.12 -19.62
C GLY A 16 -1.34 -12.26 -19.10
N ALA A 17 -2.27 -11.88 -19.96
CA ALA A 17 -3.43 -11.06 -19.63
C ALA A 17 -4.46 -11.81 -18.77
N ILE A 18 -4.71 -13.10 -19.05
CA ILE A 18 -5.68 -13.90 -18.29
C ILE A 18 -5.11 -14.42 -16.96
N ALA A 19 -3.79 -14.63 -16.88
CA ALA A 19 -3.10 -15.24 -15.73
C ALA A 19 -2.96 -14.33 -14.50
N GLY A 20 -4.09 -13.81 -14.01
CA GLY A 20 -4.18 -13.07 -12.75
C GLY A 20 -5.18 -13.70 -11.78
N ARG A 21 -5.36 -13.08 -10.61
CA ARG A 21 -6.31 -13.52 -9.57
C ARG A 21 -7.74 -13.77 -10.04
N GLU A 22 -8.17 -13.08 -11.10
CA GLU A 22 -9.53 -13.14 -11.66
C GLU A 22 -9.62 -14.03 -12.91
N MET A 23 -8.59 -14.83 -13.20
CA MET A 23 -8.44 -15.68 -14.39
C MET A 23 -9.73 -16.42 -14.79
N TYR A 24 -10.34 -17.14 -13.86
CA TYR A 24 -11.57 -17.89 -14.13
C TYR A 24 -12.83 -17.04 -14.04
N GLN A 25 -12.81 -15.92 -13.32
CA GLN A 25 -13.97 -15.04 -13.16
C GLN A 25 -14.20 -14.19 -14.42
N ARG A 26 -13.11 -13.77 -15.08
CA ARG A 26 -13.11 -12.99 -16.33
C ARG A 26 -12.86 -13.83 -17.58
N ASN A 27 -12.86 -15.15 -17.46
CA ASN A 27 -12.77 -16.03 -18.61
C ASN A 27 -13.94 -15.75 -19.57
N ALA A 28 -13.66 -15.60 -20.86
CA ALA A 28 -14.64 -15.17 -21.85
C ALA A 28 -15.85 -16.12 -21.94
N PHE A 29 -15.63 -17.43 -21.78
CA PHE A 29 -16.71 -18.42 -21.78
C PHE A 29 -17.59 -18.32 -20.53
N ARG A 30 -17.02 -17.97 -19.37
CA ARG A 30 -17.80 -17.66 -18.17
C ARG A 30 -18.70 -16.44 -18.36
N VAL A 31 -18.13 -15.36 -18.87
CA VAL A 31 -18.82 -14.08 -19.04
C VAL A 31 -19.97 -14.20 -20.04
N THR A 32 -19.74 -14.90 -21.16
CA THR A 32 -20.75 -15.09 -22.22
C THR A 32 -21.75 -16.22 -21.92
N GLY A 33 -21.35 -17.17 -21.08
CA GLY A 33 -22.08 -18.41 -20.81
C GLY A 33 -22.06 -19.40 -21.98
N LEU A 34 -21.07 -19.28 -22.87
CA LEU A 34 -20.88 -20.19 -24.00
C LEU A 34 -20.09 -21.44 -23.58
N GLU A 35 -20.34 -22.54 -24.28
CA GLU A 35 -19.49 -23.74 -24.23
C GLU A 35 -18.26 -23.53 -25.14
N THR A 36 -17.15 -24.22 -24.85
CA THR A 36 -15.90 -24.11 -25.65
C THR A 36 -16.06 -24.55 -27.10
N GLU A 37 -17.01 -25.45 -27.37
CA GLU A 37 -17.35 -25.94 -28.70
C GLU A 37 -18.36 -25.05 -29.46
N ALA A 38 -18.71 -23.88 -28.94
CA ALA A 38 -19.65 -22.99 -29.62
C ALA A 38 -19.09 -22.51 -30.97
N ASP A 39 -19.82 -22.79 -32.05
CA ASP A 39 -19.48 -22.30 -33.38
C ASP A 39 -19.78 -20.80 -33.56
N ALA A 40 -19.35 -20.22 -34.68
CA ALA A 40 -19.55 -18.80 -34.96
C ALA A 40 -21.02 -18.38 -35.04
N ALA A 41 -21.93 -19.28 -35.42
CA ALA A 41 -23.36 -18.98 -35.47
C ALA A 41 -23.96 -18.91 -34.06
N VAL A 42 -23.59 -19.85 -33.18
CA VAL A 42 -23.97 -19.86 -31.76
C VAL A 42 -23.42 -18.64 -31.04
N VAL A 43 -22.15 -18.28 -31.27
CA VAL A 43 -21.52 -17.08 -30.70
C VAL A 43 -22.28 -15.82 -31.09
N ARG A 44 -22.54 -15.62 -32.40
CA ARG A 44 -23.32 -14.46 -32.90
C ARG A 44 -24.73 -14.42 -32.33
N GLY A 45 -25.43 -15.56 -32.31
CA GLY A 45 -26.77 -15.65 -31.75
C GLY A 45 -26.80 -15.27 -30.27
N ARG A 46 -25.82 -15.73 -29.50
CA ARG A 46 -25.67 -15.36 -28.08
C ARG A 46 -25.36 -13.88 -27.89
N GLN A 47 -24.47 -13.31 -28.71
CA GLN A 47 -24.13 -11.89 -28.68
C GLN A 47 -25.35 -11.00 -28.97
N GLN A 48 -26.15 -11.37 -29.97
CA GLN A 48 -27.40 -10.68 -30.31
C GLN A 48 -28.42 -10.77 -29.15
N TRP A 49 -28.57 -11.95 -28.55
CA TRP A 49 -29.47 -12.15 -27.42
C TRP A 49 -29.05 -11.32 -26.21
N ILE A 50 -27.77 -11.32 -25.81
CA ILE A 50 -27.30 -10.50 -24.68
C ILE A 50 -27.48 -9.01 -24.99
N SER A 51 -27.16 -8.56 -26.19
CA SER A 51 -27.35 -7.16 -26.60
C SER A 51 -28.82 -6.74 -26.56
N ALA A 52 -29.73 -7.60 -27.03
CA ALA A 52 -31.17 -7.36 -26.99
C ALA A 52 -31.71 -7.34 -25.55
N ALA A 53 -31.29 -8.29 -24.71
CA ALA A 53 -31.65 -8.33 -23.29
C ALA A 53 -31.23 -7.03 -22.57
N ARG A 54 -30.02 -6.53 -22.85
CA ARG A 54 -29.51 -5.27 -22.30
C ARG A 54 -30.31 -4.05 -22.77
N SER A 55 -30.62 -3.97 -24.07
CA SER A 55 -31.47 -2.91 -24.62
C SER A 55 -32.87 -2.92 -24.00
N ALA A 56 -33.36 -4.09 -23.59
CA ALA A 56 -34.61 -4.26 -22.86
C ALA A 56 -34.48 -4.02 -21.34
N GLY A 57 -33.32 -3.61 -20.83
CA GLY A 57 -33.08 -3.36 -19.40
C GLY A 57 -32.91 -4.62 -18.54
N MET A 58 -32.80 -5.80 -19.16
CA MET A 58 -32.52 -7.06 -18.48
C MET A 58 -31.00 -7.31 -18.43
N GLY A 59 -30.46 -7.64 -17.25
CA GLY A 59 -29.03 -7.97 -17.06
C GLY A 59 -28.13 -6.79 -16.66
N ALA A 60 -28.63 -5.86 -15.83
CA ALA A 60 -27.94 -4.64 -15.38
C ALA A 60 -26.67 -4.84 -14.51
N ASP A 61 -26.24 -6.09 -14.30
CA ASP A 61 -25.08 -6.44 -13.47
C ASP A 61 -23.82 -6.77 -14.27
N LEU A 62 -23.93 -6.99 -15.58
CA LEU A 62 -22.77 -7.25 -16.44
C LEU A 62 -22.30 -5.95 -17.10
N ASP A 63 -21.02 -5.64 -16.97
CA ASP A 63 -20.41 -4.50 -17.62
C ASP A 63 -20.54 -4.62 -19.16
N ALA A 64 -20.83 -3.51 -19.84
CA ALA A 64 -21.00 -3.48 -21.30
C ALA A 64 -19.71 -3.80 -22.02
N ASP A 65 -18.64 -3.24 -21.48
CA ASP A 65 -17.32 -3.33 -22.09
C ASP A 65 -16.74 -4.73 -21.83
N GLU A 66 -16.89 -5.26 -20.61
CA GLU A 66 -16.47 -6.64 -20.29
C GLU A 66 -17.15 -7.71 -21.16
N VAL A 67 -18.46 -7.59 -21.39
CA VAL A 67 -19.19 -8.53 -22.26
C VAL A 67 -18.74 -8.40 -23.72
N ARG A 68 -18.51 -7.17 -24.21
CA ARG A 68 -18.01 -6.95 -25.57
C ARG A 68 -16.63 -7.56 -25.74
N ASP A 69 -15.72 -7.25 -24.82
CA ASP A 69 -14.35 -7.77 -24.81
C ASP A 69 -14.32 -9.31 -24.75
N ALA A 70 -15.25 -9.92 -24.01
CA ALA A 70 -15.37 -11.37 -23.96
C ALA A 70 -15.80 -11.97 -25.32
N PHE A 71 -16.75 -11.36 -26.02
CA PHE A 71 -17.11 -11.81 -27.37
C PHE A 71 -15.98 -11.57 -28.38
N ASP A 72 -15.27 -10.44 -28.27
CA ASP A 72 -14.13 -10.13 -29.14
C ASP A 72 -13.00 -11.17 -28.96
N ARG A 73 -12.72 -11.58 -27.72
CA ARG A 73 -11.77 -12.67 -27.41
C ARG A 73 -12.21 -14.03 -27.95
N ILE A 74 -13.51 -14.35 -27.92
CA ILE A 74 -14.03 -15.60 -28.50
C ILE A 74 -13.99 -15.55 -30.04
N GLY A 75 -14.15 -14.36 -30.63
CA GLY A 75 -14.06 -14.15 -32.08
C GLY A 75 -12.64 -14.27 -32.63
N ASP A 76 -11.62 -13.96 -31.83
CA ASP A 76 -10.21 -14.06 -32.18
C ASP A 76 -9.65 -15.45 -31.81
N ALA A 77 -9.26 -16.27 -32.80
CA ALA A 77 -8.85 -17.66 -32.54
C ALA A 77 -7.64 -17.80 -31.58
N PRO A 78 -6.52 -17.04 -31.73
CA PRO A 78 -5.42 -17.07 -30.76
C PRO A 78 -5.89 -16.84 -29.32
N ARG A 79 -6.71 -15.81 -29.09
CA ARG A 79 -7.23 -15.52 -27.76
C ARG A 79 -8.22 -16.57 -27.29
N ARG A 80 -9.13 -17.01 -28.15
CA ARG A 80 -10.12 -18.05 -27.85
C ARG A 80 -9.45 -19.31 -27.33
N LEU A 81 -8.38 -19.78 -27.98
CA LEU A 81 -7.65 -20.97 -27.56
C LEU A 81 -7.18 -20.87 -26.10
N VAL A 82 -6.63 -19.72 -25.71
CA VAL A 82 -6.20 -19.45 -24.33
C VAL A 82 -7.38 -19.53 -23.36
N HIS A 83 -8.51 -18.93 -23.69
CA HIS A 83 -9.71 -18.99 -22.84
C HIS A 83 -10.30 -20.41 -22.77
N GLU A 84 -10.21 -21.20 -23.83
CA GLU A 84 -10.63 -22.61 -23.84
C GLU A 84 -9.79 -23.44 -22.84
N LEU A 85 -8.47 -23.25 -22.80
CA LEU A 85 -7.57 -23.96 -21.89
C LEU A 85 -7.89 -23.74 -20.40
N PHE A 86 -8.49 -22.60 -20.06
CA PHE A 86 -8.88 -22.26 -18.69
C PHE A 86 -10.39 -22.35 -18.46
N TRP A 87 -11.11 -23.07 -19.31
CA TRP A 87 -12.53 -23.33 -19.17
C TRP A 87 -12.86 -24.81 -19.22
N LEU A 88 -14.16 -25.15 -19.16
CA LEU A 88 -14.62 -26.53 -19.06
C LEU A 88 -14.80 -27.14 -20.45
N TRP A 89 -14.29 -28.36 -20.64
CA TRP A 89 -14.30 -29.12 -21.90
C TRP A 89 -15.34 -30.22 -21.95
N ASP A 90 -15.74 -30.81 -20.81
CA ASP A 90 -16.70 -31.93 -20.81
C ASP A 90 -18.10 -31.44 -21.20
N SER A 91 -18.35 -31.41 -22.51
CA SER A 91 -19.65 -31.15 -23.12
C SER A 91 -20.16 -32.42 -23.80
N PRO A 92 -21.46 -32.74 -23.72
CA PRO A 92 -22.07 -33.81 -24.52
C PRO A 92 -21.89 -33.62 -26.03
N LYS A 93 -21.58 -32.40 -26.47
CA LYS A 93 -21.40 -32.02 -27.88
C LYS A 93 -19.95 -32.04 -28.34
N ALA A 94 -18.99 -32.34 -27.46
CA ALA A 94 -17.59 -32.41 -27.84
C ALA A 94 -17.38 -33.46 -28.96
N THR A 95 -16.87 -33.02 -30.10
CA THR A 95 -16.67 -33.85 -31.31
C THR A 95 -15.24 -34.38 -31.43
N CYS A 96 -14.34 -34.00 -30.53
CA CYS A 96 -12.94 -34.43 -30.60
C CYS A 96 -12.80 -35.95 -30.35
N SER A 97 -11.80 -36.56 -30.99
CA SER A 97 -11.45 -37.98 -30.80
C SER A 97 -10.74 -38.29 -29.47
N CYS A 98 -10.53 -37.29 -28.62
CA CYS A 98 -9.81 -37.44 -27.37
C CYS A 98 -10.57 -38.33 -26.36
N ALA A 99 -9.82 -39.00 -25.48
CA ALA A 99 -10.42 -39.79 -24.43
C ALA A 99 -11.22 -38.90 -23.47
N ARG A 100 -12.48 -39.25 -23.19
CA ARG A 100 -13.36 -38.47 -22.28
C ARG A 100 -12.76 -38.26 -20.88
N SER A 101 -11.88 -39.16 -20.44
CA SER A 101 -11.13 -39.01 -19.19
C SER A 101 -10.25 -37.75 -19.18
N LEU A 102 -9.66 -37.36 -20.32
CA LEU A 102 -8.81 -36.17 -20.41
C LEU A 102 -9.61 -34.91 -20.10
N HIS A 103 -10.79 -34.76 -20.72
CA HIS A 103 -11.70 -33.63 -20.48
C HIS A 103 -12.13 -33.57 -19.03
N LYS A 104 -12.49 -34.71 -18.44
CA LYS A 104 -12.87 -34.77 -17.01
C LYS A 104 -11.72 -34.36 -16.09
N ASP A 105 -10.51 -34.84 -16.34
CA ASP A 105 -9.35 -34.52 -15.51
C ASP A 105 -8.96 -33.04 -15.65
N HIS A 106 -9.06 -32.49 -16.88
CA HIS A 106 -8.87 -31.06 -17.14
C HIS A 106 -9.92 -30.20 -16.41
N ASP A 107 -11.20 -30.54 -16.52
CA ASP A 107 -12.29 -29.88 -15.81
C ASP A 107 -12.08 -29.90 -14.29
N VAL A 108 -11.60 -31.03 -13.74
CA VAL A 108 -11.24 -31.16 -12.32
C VAL A 108 -10.11 -30.19 -11.96
N ALA A 109 -9.08 -30.06 -12.79
CA ALA A 109 -7.97 -29.13 -12.58
C ALA A 109 -8.44 -27.66 -12.61
N VAL A 110 -9.25 -27.28 -13.59
CA VAL A 110 -9.85 -25.94 -13.72
C VAL A 110 -10.70 -25.61 -12.50
N ARG A 111 -11.60 -26.52 -12.08
CA ARG A 111 -12.47 -26.31 -10.91
C ARG A 111 -11.69 -26.23 -9.61
N ALA A 112 -10.69 -27.09 -9.41
CA ALA A 112 -9.85 -27.08 -8.20
C ALA A 112 -9.07 -25.77 -8.08
N HIS A 113 -8.47 -25.30 -9.18
CA HIS A 113 -7.72 -24.04 -9.18
C HIS A 113 -8.65 -22.83 -8.99
N SER A 114 -9.81 -22.80 -9.68
CA SER A 114 -10.82 -21.77 -9.48
C SER A 114 -11.33 -21.73 -8.04
N ALA A 115 -11.56 -22.89 -7.41
CA ALA A 115 -12.03 -22.97 -6.03
C ALA A 115 -10.98 -22.43 -5.04
N ALA A 116 -9.70 -22.74 -5.25
CA ALA A 116 -8.61 -22.20 -4.43
C ALA A 116 -8.54 -20.67 -4.53
N LEU A 117 -8.54 -20.12 -5.76
CA LEU A 117 -8.53 -18.67 -6.00
C LEU A 117 -9.74 -17.97 -5.39
N ASP A 118 -10.94 -18.50 -5.62
CA ASP A 118 -12.18 -17.95 -5.09
C ASP A 118 -12.22 -17.98 -3.57
N ARG A 119 -11.69 -19.04 -2.95
CA ARG A 119 -11.63 -19.18 -1.49
C ARG A 119 -10.63 -18.20 -0.88
N GLU A 120 -9.44 -18.08 -1.48
CA GLU A 120 -8.39 -17.16 -1.06
C GLU A 120 -8.89 -15.70 -1.16
N ALA A 121 -9.58 -15.33 -2.24
CA ALA A 121 -10.15 -13.99 -2.42
C ALA A 121 -11.23 -13.61 -1.39
N ARG A 122 -11.91 -14.59 -0.77
CA ARG A 122 -12.96 -14.37 0.22
C ARG A 122 -12.45 -14.25 1.65
N LEU A 123 -11.24 -14.71 1.94
CA LEU A 123 -10.68 -14.76 3.29
C LEU A 123 -9.64 -13.64 3.46
N THR A 124 -9.94 -12.67 4.33
CA THR A 124 -8.99 -11.59 4.66
C THR A 124 -7.97 -12.01 5.72
N ALA A 125 -8.36 -12.86 6.68
CA ALA A 125 -7.49 -13.38 7.74
C ALA A 125 -7.94 -14.78 8.16
N PRO A 126 -7.48 -15.85 7.49
CA PRO A 126 -7.89 -17.21 7.82
C PRO A 126 -7.38 -17.65 9.20
N ASP A 127 -8.26 -18.21 10.02
CA ASP A 127 -7.87 -18.93 11.22
C ASP A 127 -7.07 -20.22 10.89
N GLY A 128 -6.72 -21.01 11.90
CA GLY A 128 -5.95 -22.25 11.68
C GLY A 128 -6.68 -23.28 10.81
N ALA A 129 -8.01 -23.35 10.88
CA ALA A 129 -8.81 -24.29 10.08
C ALA A 129 -8.91 -23.82 8.63
N GLY A 130 -9.21 -22.55 8.41
CA GLY A 130 -9.24 -21.93 7.08
C GLY A 130 -7.89 -22.01 6.38
N ARG A 131 -6.77 -21.89 7.12
CA ARG A 131 -5.42 -22.07 6.55
C ARG A 131 -5.17 -23.49 6.05
N ARG A 132 -5.65 -24.52 6.76
CA ARG A 132 -5.54 -25.92 6.31
C ARG A 132 -6.42 -26.18 5.09
N GLU A 133 -7.67 -25.72 5.14
CA GLU A 133 -8.60 -25.83 4.00
C GLU A 133 -8.01 -25.21 2.72
N LEU A 134 -7.44 -24.00 2.82
CA LEU A 134 -6.78 -23.35 1.69
C LEU A 134 -5.57 -24.14 1.19
N ALA A 135 -4.73 -24.65 2.09
CA ALA A 135 -3.60 -25.49 1.69
C ALA A 135 -4.06 -26.75 0.94
N ASP A 136 -5.13 -27.39 1.41
CA ASP A 136 -5.70 -28.59 0.76
C ASP A 136 -6.27 -28.27 -0.64
N LEU A 137 -6.97 -27.14 -0.80
CA LEU A 137 -7.49 -26.68 -2.09
C LEU A 137 -6.34 -26.41 -3.08
N TRP A 138 -5.33 -25.65 -2.66
CA TRP A 138 -4.17 -25.35 -3.49
C TRP A 138 -3.37 -26.60 -3.87
N ASN A 139 -3.14 -27.52 -2.93
CA ASN A 139 -2.46 -28.78 -3.19
C ASN A 139 -3.26 -29.67 -4.16
N THR A 140 -4.59 -29.65 -4.06
CA THR A 140 -5.47 -30.38 -4.98
C THR A 140 -5.38 -29.79 -6.39
N ALA A 141 -5.40 -28.46 -6.52
CA ALA A 141 -5.22 -27.79 -7.80
C ALA A 141 -3.85 -28.12 -8.43
N ALA A 142 -2.76 -28.04 -7.66
CA ALA A 142 -1.42 -28.35 -8.13
C ALA A 142 -1.29 -29.81 -8.63
N ARG A 143 -1.84 -30.78 -7.88
CA ARG A 143 -1.84 -32.20 -8.30
C ARG A 143 -2.66 -32.42 -9.57
N ALA A 144 -3.85 -31.83 -9.66
CA ALA A 144 -4.71 -31.98 -10.82
C ALA A 144 -4.06 -31.41 -12.09
N TRP A 145 -3.51 -30.18 -12.01
CA TRP A 145 -2.78 -29.59 -13.13
C TRP A 145 -1.51 -30.37 -13.49
N SER A 146 -0.74 -30.84 -12.51
CA SER A 146 0.44 -31.67 -12.77
C SER A 146 0.07 -32.95 -13.53
N SER A 147 -1.03 -33.60 -13.13
CA SER A 147 -1.54 -34.80 -13.79
C SER A 147 -1.95 -34.50 -15.24
N VAL A 148 -2.64 -33.40 -15.49
CA VAL A 148 -3.12 -33.03 -16.85
C VAL A 148 -1.96 -32.62 -17.75
N LEU A 149 -1.05 -31.76 -17.28
CA LEU A 149 0.12 -31.29 -18.04
C LEU A 149 1.10 -32.41 -18.40
N GLY A 150 1.15 -33.47 -17.57
CA GLY A 150 1.99 -34.64 -17.80
C GLY A 150 1.48 -35.59 -18.89
N ARG A 151 0.25 -35.41 -19.39
CA ARG A 151 -0.31 -36.29 -20.42
C ARG A 151 -0.02 -35.76 -21.83
N ALA A 152 0.40 -36.65 -22.73
CA ALA A 152 0.61 -36.30 -24.13
C ALA A 152 -0.69 -35.95 -24.87
N ASP A 153 -1.80 -36.62 -24.51
CA ASP A 153 -3.11 -36.43 -25.15
C ASP A 153 -3.73 -35.04 -24.91
N LEU A 154 -3.31 -34.33 -23.84
CA LEU A 154 -3.61 -32.91 -23.66
C LEU A 154 -3.19 -32.11 -24.90
N TRP A 155 -1.95 -32.26 -25.32
CA TRP A 155 -1.39 -31.47 -26.42
C TRP A 155 -1.92 -31.92 -27.78
N ASP A 156 -2.33 -33.18 -27.91
CA ASP A 156 -3.08 -33.66 -29.07
C ASP A 156 -4.46 -33.01 -29.16
N HIS A 157 -5.15 -32.85 -28.03
CA HIS A 157 -6.42 -32.11 -27.97
C HIS A 157 -6.23 -30.65 -28.38
N VAL A 158 -5.25 -29.94 -27.82
CA VAL A 158 -4.98 -28.55 -28.17
C VAL A 158 -4.60 -28.40 -29.64
N ARG A 159 -3.82 -29.34 -30.20
CA ARG A 159 -3.50 -29.36 -31.64
C ARG A 159 -4.73 -29.53 -32.51
N HIS A 160 -5.65 -30.42 -32.11
CA HIS A 160 -6.92 -30.57 -32.80
C HIS A 160 -7.74 -29.27 -32.75
N ARG A 161 -7.82 -28.60 -31.59
CA ARG A 161 -8.50 -27.30 -31.47
C ARG A 161 -7.87 -26.20 -32.33
N VAL A 162 -6.54 -26.14 -32.40
CA VAL A 162 -5.82 -25.24 -33.31
C VAL A 162 -6.24 -25.48 -34.77
N HIS A 163 -6.40 -26.74 -35.18
CA HIS A 163 -6.87 -27.07 -36.52
C HIS A 163 -8.33 -26.65 -36.77
N GLU A 164 -9.23 -26.92 -35.82
CA GLU A 164 -10.66 -26.55 -35.93
C GLU A 164 -10.91 -25.04 -35.96
N LEU A 165 -10.00 -24.24 -35.38
CA LEU A 165 -10.12 -22.78 -35.40
C LEU A 165 -9.64 -22.14 -36.71
N ASP A 166 -9.12 -22.93 -37.66
CA ASP A 166 -8.67 -22.61 -39.04
C ASP A 166 -7.65 -21.47 -39.23
N SER A 167 -7.58 -20.50 -38.33
CA SER A 167 -6.72 -19.32 -38.42
C SER A 167 -5.47 -19.39 -37.54
N LEU A 168 -5.20 -20.54 -36.91
CA LEU A 168 -4.01 -20.80 -36.11
C LEU A 168 -3.17 -21.89 -36.75
N ASP A 169 -1.85 -21.69 -36.77
CA ASP A 169 -0.91 -22.72 -37.19
C ASP A 169 -0.38 -23.52 -35.98
N ALA A 170 0.20 -24.68 -36.25
CA ALA A 170 0.70 -25.59 -35.22
C ALA A 170 1.90 -25.03 -34.43
N SER A 171 2.55 -23.94 -34.88
CA SER A 171 3.67 -23.32 -34.15
C SER A 171 3.22 -22.63 -32.86
N ALA A 172 1.93 -22.25 -32.75
CA ALA A 172 1.35 -21.69 -31.53
C ALA A 172 1.35 -22.64 -30.32
N LEU A 173 1.54 -23.94 -30.55
CA LEU A 173 1.54 -24.95 -29.49
C LEU A 173 2.79 -24.91 -28.62
N GLU A 174 3.96 -24.61 -29.19
CA GLU A 174 5.21 -24.70 -28.43
C GLU A 174 5.34 -23.58 -27.38
N PRO A 175 5.08 -22.29 -27.71
CA PRO A 175 5.05 -21.23 -26.70
C PRO A 175 3.98 -21.48 -25.65
N LEU A 176 2.81 -21.98 -26.05
CA LEU A 176 1.76 -22.33 -25.12
C LEU A 176 2.22 -23.42 -24.14
N ARG A 177 2.90 -24.45 -24.65
CA ARG A 177 3.42 -25.56 -23.83
C ARG A 177 4.52 -25.12 -22.87
N SER A 178 5.44 -24.26 -23.32
CA SER A 178 6.54 -23.77 -22.49
C SER A 178 6.06 -22.82 -21.40
N GLU A 179 5.10 -21.96 -21.71
CA GLU A 179 4.68 -20.86 -20.82
C GLU A 179 3.52 -21.23 -19.87
N LEU A 180 2.65 -22.18 -20.25
CA LEU A 180 1.43 -22.51 -19.49
C LEU A 180 1.69 -22.80 -18.00
N PRO A 181 2.72 -23.58 -17.59
CA PRO A 181 2.98 -23.81 -16.17
C PRO A 181 3.27 -22.51 -15.40
N ALA A 182 4.05 -21.59 -15.98
CA ALA A 182 4.38 -20.30 -15.36
C ALA A 182 3.12 -19.44 -15.16
N PHE A 183 2.25 -19.41 -16.17
CA PHE A 183 0.99 -18.66 -16.10
C PHE A 183 -0.03 -19.28 -15.14
N LEU A 184 -0.01 -20.61 -14.96
CA LEU A 184 -0.85 -21.28 -13.96
C LEU A 184 -0.49 -20.88 -12.53
N VAL A 185 0.80 -20.71 -12.21
CA VAL A 185 1.24 -20.33 -10.86
C VAL A 185 1.22 -18.82 -10.60
N LYS A 186 1.21 -17.98 -11.66
CA LYS A 186 1.26 -16.52 -11.55
C LYS A 186 0.20 -15.92 -10.59
N PRO A 187 -1.09 -16.29 -10.62
CA PRO A 187 -2.08 -15.77 -9.67
C PRO A 187 -1.70 -16.02 -8.20
N LEU A 188 -1.09 -17.18 -7.91
CA LEU A 188 -0.62 -17.54 -6.57
C LEU A 188 0.61 -16.72 -6.16
N VAL A 189 1.53 -16.44 -7.10
CA VAL A 189 2.68 -15.55 -6.88
C VAL A 189 2.23 -14.11 -6.61
N GLU A 190 1.25 -13.59 -7.34
CA GLU A 190 0.64 -12.28 -7.09
C GLU A 190 -0.07 -12.21 -5.73
N LEU A 191 -0.76 -13.30 -5.35
CA LEU A 191 -1.33 -13.45 -4.01
C LEU A 191 -0.25 -13.39 -2.94
N ALA A 192 0.87 -14.09 -3.13
CA ALA A 192 2.00 -14.05 -2.19
C ALA A 192 2.59 -12.63 -2.09
N GLY A 193 2.90 -11.97 -3.21
CA GLY A 193 3.50 -10.63 -3.20
C GLY A 193 2.63 -9.55 -2.51
N SER A 194 1.32 -9.74 -2.49
CA SER A 194 0.38 -8.83 -1.81
C SER A 194 -0.02 -9.24 -0.39
N ALA A 195 0.40 -10.42 0.07
CA ALA A 195 0.09 -10.91 1.42
C ALA A 195 0.96 -10.25 2.50
N GLU A 196 0.40 -10.09 3.69
CA GLU A 196 1.13 -9.69 4.90
C GLU A 196 2.04 -10.80 5.42
N ASP A 197 1.60 -12.06 5.31
CA ASP A 197 2.40 -13.26 5.58
C ASP A 197 2.47 -14.13 4.31
N PRO A 198 3.48 -13.92 3.44
CA PRO A 198 3.57 -14.61 2.16
C PRO A 198 4.11 -16.05 2.26
N ALA A 199 4.63 -16.47 3.41
CA ALA A 199 5.40 -17.71 3.56
C ALA A 199 4.64 -18.94 3.08
N ARG A 200 3.37 -19.06 3.48
CA ARG A 200 2.50 -20.17 3.07
C ARG A 200 2.31 -20.21 1.55
N LEU A 201 1.98 -19.08 0.94
CA LEU A 201 1.65 -19.01 -0.48
C LEU A 201 2.89 -19.24 -1.34
N ALA A 202 4.05 -18.71 -0.94
CA ALA A 202 5.32 -18.96 -1.60
C ALA A 202 5.74 -20.44 -1.47
N ALA A 203 5.53 -21.07 -0.32
CA ALA A 203 5.78 -22.50 -0.14
C ALA A 203 4.88 -23.37 -1.03
N ILE A 204 3.58 -23.03 -1.11
CA ILE A 204 2.64 -23.70 -2.03
C ILE A 204 3.10 -23.49 -3.47
N ALA A 205 3.47 -22.28 -3.88
CA ALA A 205 3.89 -22.00 -5.26
C ALA A 205 5.10 -22.86 -5.68
N ARG A 206 6.04 -23.12 -4.76
CA ARG A 206 7.19 -24.01 -4.99
C ARG A 206 6.85 -25.47 -5.21
N SER A 207 5.64 -25.92 -4.84
CA SER A 207 5.18 -27.29 -5.11
C SER A 207 4.44 -27.43 -6.44
N TRP A 208 4.26 -26.36 -7.20
CA TRP A 208 3.64 -26.41 -8.53
C TRP A 208 4.60 -26.97 -9.58
N PRO A 209 4.09 -27.55 -10.69
CA PRO A 209 4.90 -28.14 -11.74
C PRO A 209 5.56 -27.07 -12.64
N VAL A 210 6.30 -26.14 -12.03
CA VAL A 210 6.98 -25.02 -12.70
C VAL A 210 8.49 -25.14 -12.45
N PRO A 211 9.35 -24.89 -13.46
CA PRO A 211 10.78 -24.84 -13.23
C PRO A 211 11.14 -23.82 -12.14
N SER A 212 11.98 -24.19 -11.17
CA SER A 212 12.26 -23.35 -9.99
C SER A 212 12.79 -21.96 -10.35
N HIS A 213 13.60 -21.83 -11.39
CA HIS A 213 14.13 -20.54 -11.85
C HIS A 213 13.04 -19.59 -12.34
N VAL A 214 12.02 -20.10 -13.06
CA VAL A 214 10.87 -19.31 -13.54
C VAL A 214 10.06 -18.81 -12.36
N LEU A 215 9.82 -19.68 -11.37
CA LEU A 215 9.13 -19.29 -10.15
C LEU A 215 9.92 -18.26 -9.33
N ASP A 216 11.24 -18.45 -9.20
CA ASP A 216 12.10 -17.52 -8.47
C ASP A 216 12.12 -16.14 -9.14
N ASP A 217 12.14 -16.07 -10.47
CA ASP A 217 12.06 -14.81 -11.21
C ASP A 217 10.69 -14.13 -11.07
N ALA A 218 9.60 -14.91 -11.07
CA ALA A 218 8.26 -14.39 -10.77
C ALA A 218 8.17 -13.84 -9.34
N LEU A 219 8.70 -14.56 -8.34
CA LEU A 219 8.78 -14.11 -6.95
C LEU A 219 9.63 -12.83 -6.81
N LYS A 220 10.77 -12.75 -7.52
CA LYS A 220 11.59 -11.53 -7.59
C LYS A 220 10.79 -10.37 -8.13
N SER A 221 10.09 -10.55 -9.25
CA SER A 221 9.28 -9.52 -9.89
C SER A 221 8.23 -8.95 -8.94
N VAL A 222 7.46 -9.79 -8.23
CA VAL A 222 6.43 -9.29 -7.29
C VAL A 222 7.00 -8.71 -6.00
N SER A 223 8.25 -9.04 -5.65
CA SER A 223 8.94 -8.49 -4.49
C SER A 223 9.68 -7.18 -4.75
N GLU A 224 9.83 -6.77 -6.02
CA GLU A 224 10.57 -5.57 -6.40
C GLU A 224 10.11 -4.30 -5.68
N PRO A 225 8.79 -4.03 -5.54
CA PRO A 225 8.33 -2.86 -4.80
C PRO A 225 8.76 -2.88 -3.32
N LEU A 226 8.82 -4.07 -2.70
CA LEU A 226 9.27 -4.21 -1.30
C LEU A 226 10.73 -3.83 -1.17
N PHE A 227 11.59 -4.30 -2.08
CA PHE A 227 13.01 -3.93 -2.10
C PHE A 227 13.19 -2.43 -2.30
N GLN A 228 12.42 -1.81 -3.20
CA GLN A 228 12.47 -0.37 -3.43
C GLN A 228 12.05 0.42 -2.20
N THR A 229 11.00 -0.01 -1.50
CA THR A 229 10.56 0.63 -0.25
C THR A 229 11.58 0.46 0.87
N VAL A 230 12.17 -0.73 1.03
CA VAL A 230 13.25 -0.94 2.02
C VAL A 230 14.40 0.03 1.77
N ARG A 231 14.89 0.09 0.53
CA ARG A 231 15.99 0.99 0.15
C ARG A 231 15.63 2.46 0.38
N SER A 232 14.44 2.91 -0.04
CA SER A 232 14.04 4.32 0.12
C SER A 232 13.91 4.73 1.59
N GLN A 233 13.48 3.81 2.46
CA GLN A 233 13.42 4.07 3.91
C GLN A 233 14.82 4.12 4.54
N LEU A 234 15.74 3.25 4.11
CA LEU A 234 17.13 3.25 4.59
C LEU A 234 17.91 4.49 4.11
N ASP A 235 17.61 4.99 2.91
CA ASP A 235 18.24 6.19 2.34
C ASP A 235 17.65 7.50 2.87
N ARG A 236 16.53 7.44 3.62
CA ARG A 236 15.84 8.64 4.10
C ARG A 236 16.75 9.43 5.06
N PRO A 237 16.94 10.74 4.85
CA PRO A 237 17.68 11.58 5.79
C PRO A 237 16.89 11.71 7.11
N GLY A 238 17.63 11.87 8.21
CA GLY A 238 17.05 11.98 9.54
C GLY A 238 18.12 11.81 10.61
N ASP A 239 17.81 12.20 11.84
CA ASP A 239 18.66 11.89 12.98
C ASP A 239 18.69 10.37 13.26
N PRO A 240 19.71 9.87 13.97
CA PRO A 240 19.86 8.44 14.25
C PRO A 240 18.63 7.78 14.90
N ALA A 241 17.93 8.47 15.81
CA ALA A 241 16.79 7.90 16.51
C ALA A 241 15.58 7.76 15.57
N ALA A 242 15.29 8.79 14.76
CA ALA A 242 14.24 8.75 13.75
C ALA A 242 14.49 7.65 12.71
N LYS A 243 15.75 7.46 12.29
CA LYS A 243 16.14 6.39 11.36
C LYS A 243 15.91 5.00 11.94
N VAL A 244 16.36 4.76 13.18
CA VAL A 244 16.16 3.45 13.84
C VAL A 244 14.68 3.17 14.08
N ALA A 245 13.89 4.17 14.46
CA ALA A 245 12.44 4.05 14.56
C ALA A 245 11.80 3.69 13.20
N GLY A 246 12.20 4.37 12.12
CA GLY A 246 11.75 4.03 10.75
C GLY A 246 12.11 2.60 10.33
N VAL A 247 13.29 2.10 10.71
CA VAL A 247 13.67 0.70 10.47
C VAL A 247 12.74 -0.25 11.26
N ARG A 248 12.47 0.05 12.53
CA ARG A 248 11.63 -0.77 13.39
C ARG A 248 10.19 -0.85 12.92
N ASP A 249 9.61 0.30 12.61
CA ASP A 249 8.18 0.43 12.37
C ASP A 249 7.81 0.10 10.91
N THR A 250 8.73 0.33 9.97
CA THR A 250 8.48 0.16 8.53
C THR A 250 9.33 -0.94 7.90
N VAL A 251 10.66 -0.91 8.08
CA VAL A 251 11.56 -1.83 7.36
C VAL A 251 11.45 -3.27 7.89
N LEU A 252 11.36 -3.48 9.21
CA LEU A 252 11.26 -4.83 9.79
C LEU A 252 10.03 -5.61 9.32
N PRO A 253 8.80 -5.04 9.28
CA PRO A 253 7.68 -5.70 8.63
C PRO A 253 7.96 -6.10 7.18
N LEU A 254 8.61 -5.24 6.40
CA LEU A 254 8.94 -5.52 4.99
C LEU A 254 9.98 -6.64 4.86
N LEU A 255 11.02 -6.64 5.69
CA LEU A 255 12.02 -7.72 5.74
C LEU A 255 11.36 -9.06 6.12
N ARG A 256 10.45 -9.08 7.08
CA ARG A 256 9.67 -10.31 7.41
C ARG A 256 8.83 -10.82 6.25
N ARG A 257 8.26 -9.91 5.45
CA ARG A 257 7.55 -10.28 4.21
C ARG A 257 8.52 -10.85 3.17
N LEU A 258 9.69 -10.24 3.00
CA LEU A 258 10.74 -10.78 2.12
C LEU A 258 11.21 -12.17 2.59
N ASP A 259 11.39 -12.40 3.89
CA ASP A 259 11.72 -13.71 4.47
C ASP A 259 10.66 -14.77 4.16
N GLY A 260 9.38 -14.39 4.11
CA GLY A 260 8.30 -15.30 3.71
C GLY A 260 8.33 -15.62 2.20
N LEU A 261 8.67 -14.64 1.36
CA LEU A 261 8.81 -14.88 -0.09
C LEU A 261 10.07 -15.68 -0.41
N PHE A 262 11.18 -15.39 0.27
CA PHE A 262 12.48 -16.00 0.09
C PHE A 262 13.01 -16.46 1.46
N PRO A 263 13.01 -17.76 1.75
CA PRO A 263 13.57 -18.25 3.00
C PRO A 263 15.00 -17.73 3.19
N ARG A 264 15.36 -17.39 4.43
CA ARG A 264 16.67 -16.83 4.79
C ARG A 264 17.84 -17.62 4.23
N GLY A 265 18.87 -16.90 3.78
CA GLY A 265 20.04 -17.46 3.11
C GLY A 265 19.82 -17.98 1.67
N GLN A 266 18.58 -18.10 1.17
CA GLN A 266 18.32 -18.62 -0.18
C GLN A 266 18.34 -17.53 -1.26
N ASN A 267 18.17 -16.26 -0.90
CA ASN A 267 18.16 -15.15 -1.84
C ASN A 267 19.19 -14.08 -1.44
N ARG A 268 20.18 -13.86 -2.32
CA ARG A 268 21.28 -12.91 -2.07
C ARG A 268 20.79 -11.46 -1.92
N ARG A 269 19.72 -11.07 -2.61
CA ARG A 269 19.17 -9.71 -2.54
C ARG A 269 18.42 -9.46 -1.22
N ALA A 270 17.66 -10.44 -0.75
CA ALA A 270 17.04 -10.39 0.58
C ALA A 270 18.11 -10.30 1.68
N ALA A 271 19.14 -11.15 1.61
CA ALA A 271 20.28 -11.09 2.54
C ALA A 271 20.98 -9.72 2.51
N GLY A 272 21.15 -9.13 1.31
CA GLY A 272 21.68 -7.77 1.15
C GLY A 272 20.84 -6.70 1.86
N ALA A 273 19.51 -6.75 1.71
CA ALA A 273 18.60 -5.82 2.39
C ALA A 273 18.66 -5.94 3.93
N HIS A 274 18.81 -7.16 4.46
CA HIS A 274 19.05 -7.39 5.89
C HIS A 274 20.37 -6.78 6.36
N ALA A 275 21.45 -7.01 5.61
CA ALA A 275 22.77 -6.48 5.92
C ALA A 275 22.78 -4.93 5.87
N GLU A 276 22.15 -4.31 4.88
CA GLU A 276 22.01 -2.86 4.76
C GLU A 276 21.26 -2.25 5.95
N ALA A 277 20.12 -2.84 6.34
CA ALA A 277 19.36 -2.37 7.49
C ALA A 277 20.14 -2.52 8.81
N ALA A 278 20.82 -3.65 9.00
CA ALA A 278 21.65 -3.90 10.18
C ALA A 278 22.85 -2.93 10.25
N ASN A 279 23.52 -2.68 9.12
CA ASN A 279 24.62 -1.73 9.04
C ASN A 279 24.16 -0.29 9.32
N MET A 280 23.00 0.13 8.79
CA MET A 280 22.42 1.44 9.09
C MET A 280 22.19 1.63 10.60
N ILE A 281 21.62 0.62 11.28
CA ILE A 281 21.38 0.69 12.72
C ILE A 281 22.69 0.74 13.49
N ASN A 282 23.67 -0.07 13.08
CA ASN A 282 25.02 -0.06 13.66
C ASN A 282 25.68 1.32 13.54
N ASP A 283 25.60 1.95 12.37
CA ASP A 283 26.17 3.28 12.15
C ASP A 283 25.42 4.36 12.95
N CYS A 284 24.10 4.28 13.07
CA CYS A 284 23.30 5.16 13.94
C CYS A 284 23.70 5.03 15.42
N ALA A 285 23.94 3.80 15.91
CA ALA A 285 24.42 3.58 17.28
C ALA A 285 25.81 4.18 17.50
N ARG A 286 26.71 4.07 16.51
CA ARG A 286 28.04 4.69 16.57
C ARG A 286 27.96 6.21 16.56
N GLU A 287 27.07 6.77 15.74
CA GLU A 287 26.81 8.20 15.70
C GLU A 287 26.30 8.71 17.05
N LEU A 288 25.31 8.04 17.64
CA LEU A 288 24.77 8.34 18.97
C LEU A 288 25.88 8.40 20.04
N VAL A 289 26.78 7.41 20.04
CA VAL A 289 27.91 7.32 20.96
C VAL A 289 28.97 8.42 20.73
N SER A 290 29.09 8.93 19.50
CA SER A 290 30.07 9.97 19.15
C SER A 290 29.55 11.39 19.34
N ALA A 291 28.28 11.65 19.06
CA ALA A 291 27.70 12.99 18.98
C ALA A 291 27.08 13.45 20.31
N SER A 292 26.71 12.54 21.20
CA SER A 292 25.97 12.89 22.42
C SER A 292 26.86 13.44 23.53
N ALA A 293 26.40 14.52 24.17
CA ALA A 293 27.03 15.10 25.36
C ALA A 293 26.92 14.17 26.58
N LEU A 294 25.80 13.45 26.68
CA LEU A 294 25.61 12.36 27.65
C LEU A 294 25.59 11.04 26.89
N LEU A 295 26.45 10.10 27.26
CA LEU A 295 26.44 8.78 26.65
C LEU A 295 25.14 8.07 27.02
N ASP A 296 24.34 7.75 25.99
CA ASP A 296 23.17 6.88 26.11
C ASP A 296 23.57 5.45 25.69
N ASP A 297 24.32 4.78 26.57
CA ASP A 297 24.80 3.42 26.32
C ASP A 297 23.68 2.39 26.29
N ALA A 298 22.58 2.65 27.00
CA ALA A 298 21.39 1.81 26.98
C ALA A 298 20.74 1.80 25.59
N ALA A 299 20.47 2.97 25.01
CA ALA A 299 19.92 3.06 23.66
C ALA A 299 20.88 2.51 22.60
N ALA A 300 22.18 2.84 22.69
CA ALA A 300 23.18 2.31 21.77
C ALA A 300 23.25 0.77 21.80
N ARG A 301 23.19 0.17 22.99
CA ARG A 301 23.18 -1.29 23.17
C ARG A 301 21.87 -1.91 22.66
N GLU A 302 20.73 -1.27 22.90
CA GLU A 302 19.44 -1.69 22.34
C GLU A 302 19.50 -1.73 20.81
N TRP A 303 20.02 -0.68 20.19
CA TRP A 303 20.13 -0.56 18.74
C TRP A 303 21.09 -1.60 18.15
N LEU A 304 22.25 -1.81 18.77
CA LEU A 304 23.19 -2.84 18.32
C LEU A 304 22.64 -4.27 18.45
N ASN A 305 21.88 -4.56 19.51
CA ASN A 305 21.19 -5.85 19.65
C ASN A 305 20.09 -6.01 18.58
N LEU A 306 19.36 -4.94 18.27
CA LEU A 306 18.40 -4.94 17.17
C LEU A 306 19.11 -5.23 15.83
N ALA A 307 20.21 -4.54 15.54
CA ALA A 307 21.02 -4.77 14.34
C ALA A 307 21.47 -6.24 14.24
N LEU A 308 21.94 -6.82 15.35
CA LEU A 308 22.39 -8.22 15.41
C LEU A 308 21.24 -9.22 15.14
N SER A 309 20.02 -8.89 15.57
CA SER A 309 18.83 -9.71 15.30
C SER A 309 18.38 -9.70 13.83
N ILE A 310 18.76 -8.64 13.08
CA ILE A 310 18.42 -8.45 11.67
C ILE A 310 19.48 -9.08 10.77
N ALA A 311 20.76 -9.01 11.16
CA ALA A 311 21.89 -9.48 10.36
C ALA A 311 21.82 -10.99 10.05
N ASP A 312 21.79 -11.31 8.76
CA ASP A 312 21.69 -12.69 8.26
C ASP A 312 23.07 -13.29 7.91
N ASP A 313 24.08 -12.45 7.61
CA ASP A 313 25.44 -12.88 7.26
C ASP A 313 26.45 -12.73 8.41
N ASP A 314 27.44 -13.63 8.44
CA ASP A 314 28.47 -13.66 9.49
C ASP A 314 29.34 -12.41 9.54
N THR A 315 29.55 -11.75 8.39
CA THR A 315 30.44 -10.57 8.32
C THR A 315 29.79 -9.39 9.05
N THR A 316 28.53 -9.11 8.74
CA THR A 316 27.74 -8.08 9.42
C THR A 316 27.58 -8.40 10.92
N ARG A 317 27.33 -9.66 11.28
CA ARG A 317 27.21 -10.08 12.69
C ARG A 317 28.52 -9.86 13.47
N GLN A 318 29.67 -10.21 12.88
CA GLN A 318 30.99 -9.97 13.49
C GLN A 318 31.27 -8.47 13.67
N LEU A 319 30.93 -7.66 12.68
CA LEU A 319 31.07 -6.20 12.75
C LEU A 319 30.25 -5.62 13.92
N ILE A 320 28.97 -5.99 14.03
CA ILE A 320 28.08 -5.50 15.10
C ILE A 320 28.53 -6.01 16.48
N THR A 321 28.96 -7.26 16.58
CA THR A 321 29.50 -7.83 17.83
C THR A 321 30.75 -7.09 18.27
N LYS A 322 31.62 -6.71 17.33
CA LYS A 322 32.77 -5.87 17.61
C LYS A 322 32.34 -4.49 18.09
N SER A 323 31.33 -3.86 17.47
CA SER A 323 30.81 -2.57 17.93
C SER A 323 30.19 -2.62 19.34
N LEU A 324 29.50 -3.72 19.70
CA LEU A 324 29.06 -3.96 21.08
C LEU A 324 30.25 -4.06 22.05
N THR A 325 31.28 -4.81 21.68
CA THR A 325 32.49 -4.96 22.50
C THR A 325 33.22 -3.63 22.67
N ASP A 326 33.28 -2.83 21.61
CA ASP A 326 33.91 -1.51 21.64
C ASP A 326 33.10 -0.51 22.49
N LEU A 327 31.76 -0.57 22.47
CA LEU A 327 30.90 0.20 23.35
C LEU A 327 31.13 -0.17 24.83
N ASP A 328 31.22 -1.46 25.15
CA ASP A 328 31.42 -1.93 26.52
C ASP A 328 32.75 -1.43 27.09
N LYS A 329 33.82 -1.51 26.28
CA LYS A 329 35.14 -0.98 26.64
C LYS A 329 35.12 0.54 26.82
N LEU A 330 34.39 1.27 25.96
CA LEU A 330 34.27 2.72 26.07
C LEU A 330 33.56 3.12 27.37
N VAL A 331 32.43 2.46 27.67
CA VAL A 331 31.66 2.67 28.89
C VAL A 331 32.53 2.43 30.13
N GLU A 332 33.22 1.30 30.20
CA GLU A 332 34.15 0.98 31.29
C GLU A 332 35.25 2.04 31.42
N THR A 333 35.79 2.50 30.29
CA THR A 333 36.82 3.55 30.26
C THR A 333 36.31 4.87 30.82
N LEU A 334 35.11 5.30 30.43
CA LEU A 334 34.48 6.54 30.91
C LEU A 334 34.06 6.44 32.38
N ASP A 335 33.60 5.27 32.84
CA ASP A 335 33.32 4.98 34.26
C ASP A 335 34.60 5.20 35.10
N ASN A 336 35.72 4.60 34.67
CA ASN A 336 37.02 4.77 35.33
C ASN A 336 37.51 6.23 35.33
N VAL A 337 37.40 6.95 34.21
CA VAL A 337 37.79 8.37 34.10
C VAL A 337 36.92 9.24 35.00
N GLY A 338 35.60 9.03 35.00
CA GLY A 338 34.65 9.79 35.81
C GLY A 338 34.82 9.54 37.31
N GLU A 339 35.14 8.31 37.72
CA GLU A 339 35.49 7.99 39.12
C GLU A 339 36.80 8.65 39.55
N ASP A 340 37.84 8.59 38.71
CA ASP A 340 39.12 9.21 39.05
C ASP A 340 38.97 10.74 39.16
N ALA A 341 38.31 11.37 38.19
CA ALA A 341 38.02 12.80 38.22
C ALA A 341 37.26 13.21 39.49
N ARG A 342 36.24 12.44 39.90
CA ARG A 342 35.51 12.68 41.17
C ARG A 342 36.43 12.60 42.39
N ARG A 343 37.31 11.59 42.48
CA ARG A 343 38.29 11.47 43.59
C ARG A 343 39.26 12.65 43.62
N GLN A 344 39.73 13.09 42.46
CA GLN A 344 40.67 14.20 42.34
C GLN A 344 40.04 15.55 42.69
N LEU A 345 38.78 15.79 42.28
CA LEU A 345 38.00 16.97 42.66
C LEU A 345 37.76 17.02 44.17
N ALA A 346 37.44 15.88 44.80
CA ALA A 346 37.28 15.79 46.25
C ALA A 346 38.59 16.10 47.01
N ALA A 347 39.74 15.86 46.37
CA ALA A 347 41.06 16.23 46.89
C ALA A 347 41.49 17.68 46.57
N GLY A 348 40.62 18.49 45.96
CA GLY A 348 40.90 19.89 45.60
C GLY A 348 41.80 20.08 44.37
N ARG A 349 42.02 19.04 43.56
CA ARG A 349 42.94 19.07 42.40
C ARG A 349 42.23 19.38 41.08
N THR A 350 41.49 20.49 41.04
CA THR A 350 40.65 20.85 39.87
C THR A 350 41.45 21.06 38.58
N ASP A 351 42.61 21.72 38.64
CA ASP A 351 43.41 22.00 37.43
C ASP A 351 43.98 20.73 36.80
N ALA A 352 44.42 19.77 37.61
CA ALA A 352 44.91 18.48 37.14
C ALA A 352 43.82 17.69 36.39
N VAL A 353 42.58 17.69 36.91
CA VAL A 353 41.43 17.06 36.24
C VAL A 353 41.17 17.72 34.89
N ARG A 354 41.21 19.06 34.83
CA ARG A 354 40.99 19.81 33.59
C ARG A 354 42.02 19.45 32.51
N ASP A 355 43.29 19.36 32.88
CA ASP A 355 44.38 19.02 31.95
C ASP A 355 44.31 17.58 31.45
N VAL A 356 43.86 16.64 32.30
CA VAL A 356 43.62 15.26 31.90
C VAL A 356 42.46 15.19 30.92
N LEU A 357 41.30 15.76 31.24
CA LEU A 357 40.13 15.74 30.37
C LEU A 357 40.39 16.41 29.02
N ARG A 358 41.13 17.54 28.99
CA ARG A 358 41.54 18.19 27.73
C ARG A 358 42.43 17.31 26.87
N ARG A 359 43.42 16.62 27.47
CA ARG A 359 44.29 15.69 26.72
C ARG A 359 43.50 14.51 26.18
N LEU A 360 42.63 13.93 26.99
CA LEU A 360 41.74 12.85 26.55
C LEU A 360 40.80 13.31 25.44
N LEU A 361 40.24 14.52 25.52
CA LEU A 361 39.39 15.09 24.48
C LEU A 361 40.16 15.32 23.16
N VAL A 362 41.36 15.89 23.23
CA VAL A 362 42.25 16.06 22.05
C VAL A 362 42.59 14.71 21.42
N GLN A 363 42.80 13.69 22.24
CA GLN A 363 43.10 12.34 21.79
C GLN A 363 41.90 11.59 21.22
N ALA A 364 40.72 11.80 21.79
CA ALA A 364 39.45 11.30 21.25
C ALA A 364 39.15 11.94 19.89
N GLY A 365 39.54 13.21 19.71
CA GLY A 365 39.15 14.01 18.55
C GLY A 365 37.62 14.10 18.47
N GLY A 366 37.06 13.84 17.29
CA GLY A 366 35.61 13.67 17.10
C GLY A 366 35.14 12.22 17.20
N GLY A 367 35.90 11.35 17.85
CA GLY A 367 35.60 9.93 18.01
C GLY A 367 34.56 9.64 19.10
N ALA A 368 34.32 8.35 19.31
CA ALA A 368 33.41 7.83 20.33
C ALA A 368 33.78 8.35 21.74
N GLY A 369 32.78 8.83 22.50
CA GLY A 369 32.98 9.37 23.85
C GLY A 369 33.53 10.79 23.93
N SER A 370 33.86 11.44 22.81
CA SER A 370 34.34 12.83 22.81
C SER A 370 33.31 13.82 23.38
N GLY A 371 32.02 13.64 23.06
CA GLY A 371 30.93 14.44 23.64
C GLY A 371 30.84 14.30 25.17
N ALA A 372 30.94 13.08 25.70
CA ALA A 372 30.95 12.81 27.13
C ALA A 372 32.16 13.44 27.85
N LEU A 373 33.36 13.39 27.25
CA LEU A 373 34.55 14.03 27.79
C LEU A 373 34.44 15.56 27.77
N ALA A 374 33.88 16.12 26.71
CA ALA A 374 33.64 17.56 26.60
C ALA A 374 32.63 18.04 27.65
N GLU A 375 31.56 17.28 27.89
CA GLU A 375 30.57 17.58 28.92
C GLU A 375 31.17 17.45 30.33
N MET A 376 31.96 16.40 30.61
CA MET A 376 32.69 16.30 31.87
C MET A 376 33.62 17.50 32.09
N LEU A 377 34.35 17.92 31.06
CA LEU A 377 35.22 19.10 31.12
C LEU A 377 34.40 20.37 31.41
N ALA A 378 33.29 20.57 30.72
CA ALA A 378 32.40 21.70 30.93
C ALA A 378 31.80 21.71 32.35
N GLN A 379 31.45 20.55 32.90
CA GLN A 379 30.95 20.43 34.27
C GLN A 379 32.03 20.80 35.30
N VAL A 380 33.29 20.38 35.10
CA VAL A 380 34.42 20.77 35.95
C VAL A 380 34.66 22.28 35.89
N GLU A 381 34.64 22.87 34.69
CA GLU A 381 34.84 24.31 34.51
C GLU A 381 33.72 25.13 35.16
N ASN A 382 32.49 24.61 35.18
CA ASN A 382 31.32 25.26 35.77
C ASN A 382 31.01 24.81 37.21
N GLN A 383 31.89 24.03 37.85
CA GLN A 383 31.71 23.49 39.21
C GLN A 383 30.39 22.71 39.41
N ARG A 384 29.95 21.97 38.37
CA ARG A 384 28.76 21.10 38.42
C ARG A 384 29.15 19.66 38.79
N PRO A 385 28.22 18.86 39.33
CA PRO A 385 28.43 17.43 39.54
C PRO A 385 28.79 16.72 38.23
N LEU A 386 29.77 15.82 38.29
CA LEU A 386 30.19 15.01 37.14
C LEU A 386 29.12 13.98 36.80
N VAL A 387 28.43 14.18 35.69
CA VAL A 387 27.43 13.29 35.10
C VAL A 387 27.70 13.17 33.61
N TRP A 388 28.02 11.97 33.15
CA TRP A 388 28.33 11.73 31.74
C TRP A 388 27.47 10.62 31.12
N ARG A 389 26.77 9.85 31.95
CA ARG A 389 25.83 8.81 31.53
C ARG A 389 24.42 9.37 31.63
N ALA A 390 23.60 9.12 30.60
CA ALA A 390 22.18 9.42 30.71
C ALA A 390 21.57 8.56 31.82
N ASP A 391 20.72 9.14 32.68
CA ASP A 391 19.93 8.32 33.61
C ASP A 391 18.88 7.57 32.77
N PRO A 392 18.83 6.22 32.82
CA PRO A 392 17.89 5.41 32.04
C PRO A 392 16.42 5.77 32.28
N ARG A 393 16.10 6.52 33.34
CA ARG A 393 14.73 6.96 33.67
C ARG A 393 14.33 8.29 33.03
N THR A 394 15.27 9.02 32.44
CA THR A 394 15.01 10.32 31.80
C THR A 394 14.81 10.12 30.30
N PRO A 395 13.67 10.54 29.72
CA PRO A 395 13.47 10.46 28.27
C PRO A 395 14.47 11.39 27.55
N PRO A 396 14.96 11.00 26.35
CA PRO A 396 15.95 11.78 25.62
C PRO A 396 15.40 13.17 25.26
N THR A 397 16.13 14.22 25.64
CA THR A 397 15.80 15.60 25.27
C THR A 397 16.19 15.86 23.82
N GLN A 398 15.21 16.12 22.96
CA GLN A 398 15.42 16.53 21.57
C GLN A 398 15.95 17.98 21.54
N GLY A 399 17.21 18.16 21.13
CA GLY A 399 17.72 19.48 20.82
C GLY A 399 19.23 19.54 20.80
N LEU A 400 19.82 19.41 19.60
CA LEU A 400 20.94 20.22 19.08
C LEU A 400 21.32 19.68 17.69
N SER A 401 21.60 20.59 16.75
CA SER A 401 21.91 20.28 15.35
C SER A 401 23.35 19.77 15.19
N ALA A 402 23.50 18.60 14.58
CA ALA A 402 24.79 17.99 14.30
C ALA A 402 25.48 18.65 13.09
N ARG A 403 26.72 19.12 13.27
CA ARG A 403 27.64 19.43 12.16
C ARG A 403 28.41 18.17 11.79
N ALA A 404 28.54 17.93 10.48
CA ALA A 404 29.20 16.76 9.92
C ALA A 404 30.65 16.59 10.41
N LEU A 405 30.94 15.43 11.00
CA LEU A 405 32.28 15.03 11.47
C LEU A 405 32.73 13.76 10.74
N ARG A 406 33.99 13.74 10.31
CA ARG A 406 34.61 12.61 9.59
C ARG A 406 35.02 11.51 10.57
N SER A 407 34.71 10.27 10.22
CA SER A 407 34.89 9.06 11.02
C SER A 407 36.36 8.64 11.14
N GLY A 408 36.80 8.37 12.38
CA GLY A 408 38.14 7.89 12.75
C GLY A 408 38.09 6.67 13.69
N VAL A 409 39.17 5.89 13.68
CA VAL A 409 39.32 4.53 14.23
C VAL A 409 39.19 4.47 15.77
N ILE A 410 38.31 3.60 16.28
CA ILE A 410 37.95 3.44 17.71
C ILE A 410 39.04 2.73 18.55
N GLY A 411 40.02 2.08 17.92
CA GLY A 411 41.04 1.27 18.63
C GLY A 411 42.09 2.06 19.44
N THR A 412 42.26 3.36 19.23
CA THR A 412 43.32 4.16 19.87
C THR A 412 42.95 4.69 21.25
N PHE A 413 41.66 4.78 21.58
CA PHE A 413 41.21 5.49 22.78
C PHE A 413 41.44 4.70 24.09
N ALA A 414 41.18 3.39 24.10
CA ALA A 414 41.36 2.57 25.31
C ALA A 414 42.84 2.44 25.74
N VAL A 415 43.75 2.27 24.77
CA VAL A 415 45.20 2.17 25.03
C VAL A 415 45.74 3.48 25.61
N ALA A 416 45.21 4.60 25.13
CA ALA A 416 45.59 5.93 25.59
C ALA A 416 45.20 6.24 27.03
N VAL A 417 44.00 5.85 27.44
CA VAL A 417 43.52 6.07 28.81
C VAL A 417 44.31 5.23 29.81
N VAL A 418 44.65 3.98 29.47
CA VAL A 418 45.55 3.14 30.28
C VAL A 418 46.93 3.78 30.42
N LEU A 419 47.46 4.37 29.33
CA LEU A 419 48.74 5.09 29.38
C LEU A 419 48.66 6.39 30.19
N ALA A 420 47.56 7.15 30.10
CA ALA A 420 47.37 8.39 30.86
C ALA A 420 47.17 8.13 32.36
N ILE A 421 46.43 7.08 32.72
CA ILE A 421 46.28 6.60 34.10
C ILE A 421 47.62 6.07 34.62
N GLY A 422 48.31 5.22 33.85
CA GLY A 422 49.65 4.72 34.19
C GLY A 422 50.69 5.84 34.40
N TRP A 423 50.58 6.94 33.64
CA TRP A 423 51.43 8.11 33.79
C TRP A 423 51.10 8.93 35.04
N MET A 424 49.82 9.03 35.44
CA MET A 424 49.41 9.60 36.73
C MET A 424 49.92 8.81 37.93
N TYR A 425 50.20 7.51 37.77
CA TYR A 425 50.82 6.63 38.77
C TYR A 425 52.33 6.42 38.57
N GLY A 426 52.98 7.19 37.70
CA GLY A 426 54.45 7.24 37.62
C GLY A 426 55.14 6.08 36.92
N VAL A 427 54.48 5.38 35.98
CA VAL A 427 55.12 4.30 35.20
C VAL A 427 54.96 4.58 33.71
N GLY A 428 56.07 4.77 32.98
CA GLY A 428 56.02 5.11 31.55
C GLY A 428 57.03 4.30 30.70
N PRO A 429 56.62 3.81 29.52
CA PRO A 429 57.54 3.44 28.45
C PRO A 429 57.51 4.45 27.29
N THR A 430 58.61 4.49 26.54
CA THR A 430 58.93 5.38 25.40
C THR A 430 58.20 5.02 24.09
N PRO A 431 57.83 5.99 23.22
CA PRO A 431 57.16 5.70 21.94
C PRO A 431 58.14 5.59 20.74
N ALA A 432 57.74 4.81 19.73
CA ALA A 432 58.36 4.68 18.41
C ALA A 432 57.48 5.36 17.32
N PRO A 433 58.03 5.75 16.15
CA PRO A 433 57.30 6.58 15.17
C PRO A 433 56.51 5.76 14.14
N VAL A 434 55.37 6.30 13.69
CA VAL A 434 54.53 5.76 12.60
C VAL A 434 54.59 6.70 11.38
N ARG A 435 54.71 6.11 10.18
CA ARG A 435 54.75 6.79 8.87
C ARG A 435 53.33 7.07 8.34
N LEU A 436 53.14 8.25 7.74
CA LEU A 436 51.96 8.64 6.96
C LEU A 436 52.09 8.17 5.50
N GLY A 437 51.07 7.48 4.99
CA GLY A 437 50.87 7.20 3.57
C GLY A 437 49.71 8.04 3.03
N THR A 438 49.93 8.70 1.90
CA THR A 438 48.96 9.52 1.17
C THR A 438 48.16 8.68 0.17
N THR A 439 46.85 8.92 0.06
CA THR A 439 46.02 8.41 -1.05
C THR A 439 45.25 9.55 -1.71
N ASN A 440 45.26 9.54 -3.04
CA ASN A 440 44.68 10.55 -3.94
C ASN A 440 43.15 10.43 -4.02
N THR A 441 42.48 11.58 -4.04
CA THR A 441 41.04 11.71 -4.31
C THR A 441 40.83 12.14 -5.77
N ALA A 442 39.98 11.42 -6.50
CA ALA A 442 39.57 11.76 -7.86
C ALA A 442 38.35 12.68 -7.86
N THR A 443 38.41 13.76 -8.64
CA THR A 443 37.37 14.78 -8.81
C THR A 443 36.48 14.42 -10.00
N MET A 444 35.15 14.41 -9.82
CA MET A 444 34.18 14.37 -10.92
C MET A 444 33.69 15.78 -11.30
N PRO A 445 33.36 16.05 -12.57
CA PRO A 445 32.98 17.38 -13.04
C PRO A 445 31.50 17.72 -12.75
N PRO A 446 31.15 19.02 -12.63
CA PRO A 446 29.78 19.46 -12.34
C PRO A 446 28.89 19.44 -13.58
N SER A 447 27.67 18.95 -13.41
CA SER A 447 26.55 19.07 -14.36
C SER A 447 25.94 20.47 -14.31
N THR A 448 25.69 21.05 -15.48
CA THR A 448 25.08 22.38 -15.68
C THR A 448 23.60 22.41 -15.27
N PRO A 449 23.14 23.44 -14.52
CA PRO A 449 21.74 23.58 -14.13
C PRO A 449 20.87 24.11 -15.28
N THR A 450 19.73 23.46 -15.53
CA THR A 450 18.67 23.93 -16.42
C THR A 450 17.80 24.95 -15.67
N THR A 451 17.56 26.12 -16.27
CA THR A 451 16.69 27.16 -15.72
C THR A 451 15.24 26.66 -15.61
N PRO A 452 14.56 26.78 -14.45
CA PRO A 452 13.16 26.37 -14.28
C PRO A 452 12.23 27.16 -15.21
N ALA A 453 11.34 26.46 -15.91
CA ALA A 453 10.26 27.10 -16.66
C ALA A 453 9.20 27.60 -15.68
N GLY A 454 8.77 28.86 -15.80
CA GLY A 454 7.74 29.42 -14.92
C GLY A 454 6.40 28.65 -14.97
N PRO A 455 5.54 28.83 -13.96
CA PRO A 455 4.30 28.07 -13.81
C PRO A 455 3.37 28.28 -15.00
N LYS A 456 2.78 27.19 -15.51
CA LYS A 456 1.79 27.23 -16.60
C LYS A 456 0.39 27.07 -16.03
N PRO A 457 -0.60 27.85 -16.48
CA PRO A 457 -1.98 27.64 -16.05
C PRO A 457 -2.54 26.33 -16.63
N ALA A 458 -3.35 25.63 -15.83
CA ALA A 458 -4.06 24.43 -16.25
C ALA A 458 -5.54 24.52 -15.89
N THR A 459 -6.39 23.97 -16.76
CA THR A 459 -7.83 23.88 -16.55
C THR A 459 -8.16 22.60 -15.79
N LEU A 460 -8.81 22.73 -14.63
CA LEU A 460 -9.18 21.59 -13.79
C LEU A 460 -10.69 21.33 -13.76
N PHE A 461 -11.50 22.22 -14.35
CA PHE A 461 -12.95 22.07 -14.44
C PHE A 461 -13.51 22.67 -15.73
N ALA A 462 -13.58 21.84 -16.78
CA ALA A 462 -14.14 22.13 -18.09
C ALA A 462 -15.48 21.41 -18.31
N GLU A 463 -16.12 21.65 -19.45
CA GLU A 463 -17.39 21.01 -19.83
C GLU A 463 -17.28 19.48 -19.87
N ARG A 464 -16.15 18.95 -20.36
CA ARG A 464 -15.88 17.50 -20.41
C ARG A 464 -14.65 17.17 -19.57
N MET A 465 -14.66 16.00 -18.94
CA MET A 465 -13.50 15.50 -18.18
C MET A 465 -12.23 15.39 -19.04
N SER A 466 -12.37 15.16 -20.35
CA SER A 466 -11.26 15.05 -21.32
C SER A 466 -10.54 16.36 -21.58
N ASP A 467 -11.17 17.48 -21.27
CA ASP A 467 -10.69 18.82 -21.62
C ASP A 467 -9.91 19.45 -20.45
N ASN A 468 -9.85 18.74 -19.31
CA ASN A 468 -9.06 19.13 -18.16
C ASN A 468 -7.61 18.64 -18.27
N ALA A 469 -6.76 19.17 -17.39
CA ALA A 469 -5.40 18.66 -17.19
C ALA A 469 -5.39 17.15 -16.91
N PRO A 470 -4.41 16.37 -17.38
CA PRO A 470 -4.37 14.94 -17.09
C PRO A 470 -4.17 14.66 -15.59
N ALA A 471 -4.62 13.50 -15.13
CA ALA A 471 -4.24 12.99 -13.81
C ALA A 471 -2.70 12.90 -13.69
N GLY A 472 -2.17 13.20 -12.51
CA GLY A 472 -0.73 13.35 -12.25
C GLY A 472 -0.17 14.75 -12.55
N THR A 473 -1.04 15.75 -12.80
CA THR A 473 -0.62 17.15 -12.91
C THR A 473 -0.37 17.74 -11.53
N CYS A 474 0.80 18.36 -11.34
CA CYS A 474 1.22 18.97 -10.07
C CYS A 474 0.88 20.46 -10.02
N LEU A 475 0.16 20.85 -8.97
CA LEU A 475 -0.40 22.18 -8.75
C LEU A 475 0.52 22.98 -7.84
N ALA A 476 0.96 24.15 -8.29
CA ALA A 476 1.96 24.94 -7.60
C ALA A 476 1.46 25.45 -6.23
N THR A 477 0.20 25.89 -6.20
CA THR A 477 -0.45 26.53 -5.06
C THR A 477 -1.94 26.16 -5.04
N GLU A 478 -2.59 26.42 -3.90
CA GLU A 478 -4.04 26.39 -3.75
C GLU A 478 -4.73 27.58 -4.47
N GLU A 479 -3.97 28.56 -4.96
CA GLU A 479 -4.55 29.75 -5.60
C GLU A 479 -5.30 29.39 -6.89
N GLY A 480 -6.55 29.83 -7.00
CA GLY A 480 -7.46 29.47 -8.10
C GLY A 480 -8.17 28.11 -7.92
N TRP A 481 -7.85 27.37 -6.85
CA TRP A 481 -8.57 26.15 -6.47
C TRP A 481 -9.82 26.46 -5.62
N ASP A 482 -9.69 27.35 -4.63
CA ASP A 482 -10.69 27.57 -3.58
C ASP A 482 -11.75 28.64 -3.94
N ASP A 483 -11.47 29.51 -4.92
CA ASP A 483 -12.36 30.60 -5.33
C ASP A 483 -13.30 30.21 -6.49
N SER A 484 -14.60 30.23 -6.20
CA SER A 484 -15.67 29.55 -6.91
C SER A 484 -16.06 30.05 -8.32
N GLU A 485 -15.30 30.96 -8.95
CA GLU A 485 -15.72 31.54 -10.25
C GLU A 485 -14.75 31.32 -11.42
N ASP A 486 -13.43 31.18 -11.19
CA ASP A 486 -12.46 31.00 -12.29
C ASP A 486 -11.59 29.74 -12.12
N LYS A 487 -12.25 28.58 -12.20
CA LYS A 487 -11.65 27.23 -12.12
C LYS A 487 -10.88 26.83 -13.38
N SER A 488 -10.63 27.79 -14.29
CA SER A 488 -10.09 27.56 -15.62
C SER A 488 -8.57 27.69 -15.71
N SER A 489 -7.94 28.30 -14.69
CA SER A 489 -6.52 28.67 -14.70
C SER A 489 -5.83 28.45 -13.35
N VAL A 490 -5.54 27.20 -13.01
CA VAL A 490 -4.78 26.83 -11.80
C VAL A 490 -3.29 26.74 -12.13
N PRO A 491 -2.38 27.39 -11.37
CA PRO A 491 -0.94 27.32 -11.62
C PRO A 491 -0.37 25.91 -11.45
N THR A 492 0.44 25.46 -12.41
CA THR A 492 1.15 24.17 -12.37
C THR A 492 2.65 24.32 -12.35
N VAL A 493 3.35 23.35 -11.77
CA VAL A 493 4.82 23.25 -11.71
C VAL A 493 5.27 21.87 -12.18
N SER A 494 6.59 21.70 -12.40
CA SER A 494 7.16 20.36 -12.54
C SER A 494 6.90 19.56 -11.27
N CYS A 495 6.55 18.29 -11.40
CA CYS A 495 6.38 17.42 -10.23
C CYS A 495 7.70 17.17 -9.48
N ASP A 496 8.85 17.44 -10.10
CA ASP A 496 10.17 17.39 -9.44
C ASP A 496 10.44 18.63 -8.56
N GLU A 497 9.48 19.55 -8.47
CA GLU A 497 9.50 20.70 -7.58
C GLU A 497 8.47 20.50 -6.45
N PRO A 498 8.69 21.10 -5.26
CA PRO A 498 7.66 21.15 -4.23
C PRO A 498 6.38 21.79 -4.76
N HIS A 499 5.24 21.18 -4.46
CA HIS A 499 3.94 21.59 -4.99
C HIS A 499 2.83 21.36 -3.96
N TRP A 500 1.71 22.07 -4.09
CA TRP A 500 0.62 22.01 -3.12
C TRP A 500 -0.17 20.70 -3.22
N GLY A 501 -0.51 20.29 -4.43
CA GLY A 501 -1.33 19.10 -4.65
C GLY A 501 -1.12 18.48 -6.02
N GLU A 502 -1.58 17.24 -6.17
CA GLU A 502 -1.48 16.48 -7.42
C GLU A 502 -2.87 15.97 -7.85
N VAL A 503 -3.24 16.20 -9.12
CA VAL A 503 -4.54 15.78 -9.66
C VAL A 503 -4.65 14.26 -9.65
N LEU A 504 -5.46 13.70 -8.75
CA LEU A 504 -5.74 12.26 -8.71
C LEU A 504 -6.51 11.82 -9.95
N GLY A 505 -7.46 12.64 -10.40
CA GLY A 505 -8.29 12.42 -11.58
C GLY A 505 -9.73 12.90 -11.42
N TYR A 506 -10.62 12.38 -12.26
CA TYR A 506 -11.99 12.89 -12.43
C TYR A 506 -13.02 11.81 -12.16
N VAL A 507 -13.99 12.11 -11.29
CA VAL A 507 -15.00 11.14 -10.84
C VAL A 507 -16.39 11.56 -11.24
N ARG A 508 -17.11 10.69 -11.95
CA ARG A 508 -18.50 10.93 -12.30
C ARG A 508 -19.38 10.86 -11.05
N LEU A 509 -20.11 11.94 -10.77
CA LEU A 509 -21.05 12.04 -9.64
C LEU A 509 -22.46 11.55 -10.03
N ALA A 510 -22.86 11.80 -11.28
CA ALA A 510 -24.12 11.32 -11.84
C ALA A 510 -24.02 11.14 -13.36
N ARG A 511 -24.95 10.37 -13.95
CA ARG A 511 -25.09 10.31 -15.41
C ARG A 511 -25.66 11.65 -15.89
N ALA A 512 -25.03 12.28 -16.88
CA ALA A 512 -25.61 13.43 -17.56
C ALA A 512 -26.55 12.96 -18.70
N PRO A 513 -27.75 13.54 -18.86
CA PRO A 513 -28.36 14.51 -17.94
C PRO A 513 -28.96 13.83 -16.69
N SER A 514 -29.00 14.55 -15.57
CA SER A 514 -29.69 14.14 -14.34
C SER A 514 -30.16 15.33 -13.54
N ARG A 515 -31.25 15.19 -12.78
CA ARG A 515 -31.71 16.23 -11.86
C ARG A 515 -30.63 16.56 -10.81
N TYR A 516 -30.47 17.84 -10.49
CA TYR A 516 -29.51 18.27 -9.46
C TYR A 516 -29.90 17.68 -8.09
N PRO A 517 -29.01 16.91 -7.43
CA PRO A 517 -29.35 16.23 -6.18
C PRO A 517 -29.26 17.14 -4.94
N GLY A 518 -28.79 18.39 -5.11
CA GLY A 518 -28.54 19.35 -4.04
C GLY A 518 -27.08 19.36 -3.59
N ASP A 519 -26.60 20.51 -3.14
CA ASP A 519 -25.18 20.76 -2.81
C ASP A 519 -24.62 19.72 -1.83
N ASP A 520 -25.37 19.44 -0.75
CA ASP A 520 -24.94 18.47 0.26
C ASP A 520 -24.64 17.09 -0.33
N GLN A 521 -25.47 16.62 -1.28
CA GLN A 521 -25.30 15.32 -1.91
C GLN A 521 -24.17 15.34 -2.95
N VAL A 522 -23.99 16.45 -3.67
CA VAL A 522 -22.86 16.61 -4.62
C VAL A 522 -21.53 16.56 -3.89
N THR A 523 -21.39 17.32 -2.80
CA THR A 523 -20.21 17.31 -1.94
C THR A 523 -19.96 15.92 -1.35
N ALA A 524 -20.99 15.27 -0.80
CA ALA A 524 -20.84 13.93 -0.24
C ALA A 524 -20.43 12.88 -1.29
N LEU A 525 -20.96 12.97 -2.52
CA LEU A 525 -20.58 12.11 -3.63
C LEU A 525 -19.12 12.34 -4.04
N ALA A 526 -18.68 13.60 -4.12
CA ALA A 526 -17.28 13.93 -4.40
C ALA A 526 -16.36 13.36 -3.31
N GLY A 527 -16.68 13.60 -2.03
CA GLY A 527 -15.95 13.02 -0.90
C GLY A 527 -15.83 11.49 -0.96
N PHE A 528 -16.93 10.82 -1.29
CA PHE A 528 -16.93 9.37 -1.46
C PHE A 528 -16.06 8.89 -2.62
N HIS A 529 -16.18 9.50 -3.78
CA HIS A 529 -15.47 9.05 -4.97
C HIS A 529 -13.98 9.42 -4.94
N CYS A 530 -13.64 10.63 -4.48
CA CYS A 530 -12.25 11.08 -4.33
C CYS A 530 -11.53 10.31 -3.21
N GLY A 531 -12.17 10.08 -2.07
CA GLY A 531 -11.61 9.24 -1.01
C GLY A 531 -11.34 7.80 -1.50
N ARG A 532 -12.24 7.22 -2.31
CA ARG A 532 -11.98 5.90 -2.94
C ARG A 532 -10.82 5.93 -3.94
N MET A 533 -10.60 7.04 -4.65
CA MET A 533 -9.42 7.20 -5.50
C MET A 533 -8.15 7.25 -4.66
N LEU A 534 -8.14 8.03 -3.57
CA LEU A 534 -6.99 8.12 -2.67
C LEU A 534 -6.63 6.76 -2.06
N GLU A 535 -7.63 5.99 -1.63
CA GLU A 535 -7.48 4.62 -1.14
C GLU A 535 -6.97 3.67 -2.23
N HIS A 536 -7.47 3.80 -3.46
CA HIS A 536 -6.98 3.00 -4.58
C HIS A 536 -5.51 3.29 -4.91
N GLN A 537 -5.07 4.53 -4.71
CA GLN A 537 -3.68 4.94 -4.86
C GLN A 537 -2.81 4.54 -3.66
N LYS A 538 -3.41 4.17 -2.53
CA LYS A 538 -2.76 3.88 -1.23
C LYS A 538 -2.10 5.10 -0.60
N LEU A 539 -2.75 6.26 -0.73
CA LEU A 539 -2.25 7.54 -0.22
C LEU A 539 -2.94 8.00 1.06
N ALA A 540 -4.05 7.36 1.47
CA ALA A 540 -4.90 7.80 2.58
C ALA A 540 -4.21 7.79 3.97
N GLU A 541 -3.03 7.20 4.11
CA GLU A 541 -2.24 7.21 5.36
C GLU A 541 -1.35 8.44 5.52
N SER A 542 -1.03 9.13 4.43
CA SER A 542 -0.13 10.30 4.44
C SER A 542 -0.71 11.55 3.76
N HIS A 543 -1.78 11.39 2.99
CA HIS A 543 -2.42 12.46 2.22
C HIS A 543 -3.90 12.55 2.58
N ASP A 544 -4.44 13.75 2.42
CA ASP A 544 -5.88 13.96 2.29
C ASP A 544 -6.20 14.22 0.82
N PHE A 545 -7.45 14.54 0.54
CA PHE A 545 -7.85 14.99 -0.78
C PHE A 545 -8.74 16.22 -0.69
N ASP A 546 -8.62 17.05 -1.71
CA ASP A 546 -9.56 18.12 -1.98
C ASP A 546 -10.31 17.85 -3.29
N TYR A 547 -11.41 18.56 -3.52
CA TYR A 547 -12.18 18.43 -4.74
C TYR A 547 -12.85 19.70 -5.25
N VAL A 548 -12.92 19.80 -6.57
CA VAL A 548 -13.77 20.76 -7.27
C VAL A 548 -15.05 20.07 -7.71
N ILE A 549 -16.20 20.64 -7.34
CA ILE A 549 -17.52 20.14 -7.71
C ILE A 549 -18.30 21.14 -8.58
N PRO A 550 -19.24 20.65 -9.42
CA PRO A 550 -20.21 21.46 -10.13
C PRO A 550 -21.17 22.08 -9.13
N VAL A 551 -21.38 23.39 -9.27
CA VAL A 551 -22.55 24.05 -8.67
C VAL A 551 -23.79 23.75 -9.52
N ARG A 552 -24.97 24.07 -8.99
CA ARG A 552 -26.22 23.86 -9.72
C ARG A 552 -26.23 24.47 -11.13
N ALA A 553 -25.65 25.65 -11.31
CA ALA A 553 -25.60 26.33 -12.61
C ALA A 553 -24.77 25.58 -13.67
N SER A 554 -23.79 24.77 -13.24
CA SER A 554 -22.95 23.95 -14.12
C SER A 554 -23.39 22.49 -14.15
N TRP A 555 -24.52 22.15 -13.53
CA TRP A 555 -25.02 20.78 -13.50
C TRP A 555 -25.93 20.50 -14.69
N ASN A 556 -25.65 19.41 -15.40
CA ASN A 556 -26.40 19.06 -16.59
C ASN A 556 -27.71 18.34 -16.25
N GLU A 557 -28.80 19.11 -16.27
CA GLU A 557 -30.18 18.62 -16.15
C GLU A 557 -30.86 18.35 -17.51
N GLY A 558 -30.13 18.45 -18.64
CA GLY A 558 -30.67 18.19 -20.00
C GLY A 558 -30.57 19.36 -20.98
N GLY A 559 -29.95 20.48 -20.60
CA GLY A 559 -29.76 21.66 -21.45
C GLY A 559 -28.32 22.22 -21.48
N GLU A 560 -27.42 21.67 -20.68
CA GLU A 560 -26.04 22.16 -20.53
C GLU A 560 -25.03 21.20 -21.20
N VAL A 561 -23.84 21.70 -21.51
CA VAL A 561 -22.77 20.89 -22.13
C VAL A 561 -21.94 20.13 -21.07
N TYR A 562 -22.00 20.55 -19.81
CA TYR A 562 -21.20 20.00 -18.72
C TYR A 562 -21.50 18.52 -18.43
N GLN A 563 -20.46 17.77 -18.07
CA GLN A 563 -20.60 16.46 -17.45
C GLN A 563 -20.75 16.63 -15.93
N ASN A 564 -21.53 15.75 -15.28
CA ASN A 564 -21.73 15.79 -13.83
C ASN A 564 -20.61 15.01 -13.12
N TYR A 565 -19.43 15.63 -12.94
CA TYR A 565 -18.23 15.02 -12.34
C TYR A 565 -17.58 15.94 -11.29
N ALA A 566 -16.70 15.40 -10.45
CA ALA A 566 -15.79 16.17 -9.59
C ALA A 566 -14.35 15.94 -10.01
N THR A 567 -13.50 16.94 -9.78
CA THR A 567 -12.04 16.83 -9.89
C THR A 567 -11.48 16.53 -8.51
N CYS A 568 -10.63 15.52 -8.39
CA CYS A 568 -10.01 15.11 -7.13
C CYS A 568 -8.52 15.47 -7.15
N VAL A 569 -8.02 16.09 -6.09
CA VAL A 569 -6.60 16.42 -5.91
C VAL A 569 -6.14 15.80 -4.59
N ALA A 570 -4.99 15.13 -4.60
CA ALA A 570 -4.32 14.70 -3.38
C ALA A 570 -3.48 15.86 -2.83
N VAL A 571 -3.57 16.06 -1.51
CA VAL A 571 -2.84 17.09 -0.77
C VAL A 571 -2.20 16.46 0.46
N SER A 572 -1.16 17.08 1.02
CA SER A 572 -0.59 16.61 2.28
C SER A 572 -1.60 16.74 3.43
N MET A 573 -1.66 15.76 4.34
CA MET A 573 -2.57 15.82 5.50
C MET A 573 -2.30 17.00 6.45
N ASP A 574 -1.06 17.50 6.48
CA ASP A 574 -0.64 18.62 7.31
C ASP A 574 -0.70 19.97 6.58
N ASP A 575 -1.30 19.99 5.37
CA ASP A 575 -1.42 21.18 4.52
C ASP A 575 -0.06 21.79 4.11
N SER A 576 1.03 21.02 4.25
CA SER A 576 2.35 21.42 3.76
C SER A 576 2.52 21.09 2.27
N LEU A 577 3.49 21.76 1.63
CA LEU A 577 3.86 21.42 0.26
C LEU A 577 4.36 19.98 0.19
N MET A 578 3.85 19.24 -0.78
CA MET A 578 4.34 17.92 -1.14
C MET A 578 5.79 18.02 -1.61
N ALA A 579 6.61 17.04 -1.21
CA ALA A 579 8.00 16.97 -1.63
C ALA A 579 8.12 16.73 -3.14
N ALA A 580 9.28 17.07 -3.70
CA ALA A 580 9.61 16.76 -5.08
C ALA A 580 9.41 15.27 -5.40
N GLY A 581 8.76 14.99 -6.53
CA GLY A 581 8.36 13.68 -7.01
C GLY A 581 6.83 13.57 -7.14
N ARG A 582 6.36 12.58 -7.91
CA ARG A 582 4.92 12.28 -8.00
C ARG A 582 4.48 11.39 -6.86
N ALA A 583 3.41 11.79 -6.18
CA ALA A 583 2.70 10.93 -5.24
C ALA A 583 1.64 10.08 -5.94
N THR A 584 1.05 10.58 -7.03
CA THR A 584 -0.02 9.88 -7.73
C THR A 584 0.49 9.09 -8.94
N GLU A 585 -0.09 7.90 -9.11
CA GLU A 585 0.09 7.10 -10.32
C GLU A 585 -1.24 7.08 -11.07
N PRO A 586 -1.28 7.43 -12.36
CA PRO A 586 -2.47 7.25 -13.18
C PRO A 586 -2.85 5.77 -13.25
N ARG A 587 -3.72 5.33 -12.33
CA ARG A 587 -4.29 3.98 -12.31
C ARG A 587 -5.59 3.98 -13.10
N GLY A 588 -5.97 2.79 -13.59
CA GLY A 588 -7.25 2.58 -14.25
C GLY A 588 -8.46 2.87 -13.34
N PRO A 589 -9.69 2.57 -13.80
CA PRO A 589 -10.91 2.84 -13.04
C PRO A 589 -10.88 2.22 -11.63
N VAL A 590 -11.34 2.98 -10.63
CA VAL A 590 -11.34 2.51 -9.22
C VAL A 590 -12.22 1.27 -9.06
N PRO A 591 -11.67 0.11 -8.66
CA PRO A 591 -12.43 -1.11 -8.53
C PRO A 591 -13.59 -0.96 -7.54
N GLY A 592 -14.76 -1.55 -7.85
CA GLY A 592 -15.96 -1.47 -7.02
C GLY A 592 -15.74 -1.87 -5.55
N ARG A 593 -14.83 -2.82 -5.29
CA ARG A 593 -14.47 -3.31 -3.95
C ARG A 593 -13.70 -2.32 -3.07
N VAL A 594 -13.12 -1.27 -3.65
CA VAL A 594 -12.38 -0.25 -2.88
C VAL A 594 -13.36 0.50 -1.99
N THR A 595 -13.07 0.55 -0.69
CA THR A 595 -13.86 1.29 0.29
C THR A 595 -13.21 2.61 0.62
N THR A 596 -14.00 3.57 1.12
CA THR A 596 -13.48 4.77 1.78
C THR A 596 -14.09 4.89 3.16
N VAL A 597 -13.38 5.49 4.12
CA VAL A 597 -13.90 5.77 5.46
C VAL A 597 -14.63 7.11 5.45
N MET A 598 -15.92 7.11 5.77
CA MET A 598 -16.71 8.34 5.84
C MET A 598 -17.60 8.39 7.06
N SER A 599 -17.95 9.60 7.49
CA SER A 599 -18.86 9.76 8.61
C SER A 599 -20.30 9.36 8.25
N LEU A 600 -21.03 8.76 9.17
CA LEU A 600 -22.50 8.67 9.10
C LEU A 600 -23.18 9.76 9.94
N TYR A 601 -22.43 10.52 10.73
CA TYR A 601 -22.99 11.54 11.63
C TYR A 601 -22.02 12.72 11.90
N ALA A 602 -21.71 13.49 10.86
CA ALA A 602 -20.87 14.68 10.89
C ALA A 602 -21.61 15.95 11.34
N ALA A 603 -20.89 17.07 11.41
CA ALA A 603 -21.46 18.37 11.76
C ALA A 603 -22.43 18.88 10.69
N LYS A 604 -22.07 18.74 9.41
CA LYS A 604 -22.89 19.07 8.25
C LYS A 604 -23.23 17.78 7.52
N ILE A 605 -24.42 17.71 6.91
CA ILE A 605 -24.88 16.50 6.21
C ILE A 605 -23.98 16.19 5.00
N ARG A 606 -23.47 17.22 4.34
CA ARG A 606 -22.54 17.12 3.20
C ARG A 606 -21.23 16.38 3.51
N ASP A 607 -20.83 16.33 4.78
CA ASP A 607 -19.60 15.66 5.22
C ASP A 607 -19.87 14.19 5.60
N ASN A 608 -21.11 13.70 5.42
CA ASN A 608 -21.46 12.30 5.61
C ASN A 608 -21.29 11.49 4.33
N ALA A 609 -21.30 10.17 4.48
CA ALA A 609 -21.44 9.24 3.38
C ALA A 609 -22.67 9.57 2.50
N PRO A 610 -22.56 9.59 1.17
CA PRO A 610 -23.65 10.03 0.32
C PRO A 610 -24.83 9.06 0.30
N VAL A 611 -26.04 9.61 0.13
CA VAL A 611 -27.25 8.81 -0.05
C VAL A 611 -27.11 7.92 -1.29
N GLY A 612 -27.52 6.65 -1.17
CA GLY A 612 -27.37 5.67 -2.26
C GLY A 612 -26.05 4.90 -2.26
N THR A 613 -25.15 5.17 -1.30
CA THR A 613 -24.00 4.29 -1.01
C THR A 613 -24.29 3.34 0.14
N CYS A 614 -23.36 2.41 0.37
CA CYS A 614 -23.58 1.27 1.23
C CYS A 614 -22.48 1.09 2.28
N VAL A 615 -22.87 0.63 3.46
CA VAL A 615 -21.98 0.33 4.59
C VAL A 615 -21.53 -1.12 4.51
N ARG A 616 -20.22 -1.36 4.58
CA ARG A 616 -19.62 -2.69 4.34
C ARG A 616 -20.10 -3.74 5.35
N THR A 617 -20.05 -3.44 6.64
CA THR A 617 -20.34 -4.39 7.72
C THR A 617 -21.12 -3.74 8.86
N GLU A 618 -21.92 -4.51 9.58
CA GLU A 618 -22.66 -4.07 10.78
C GLU A 618 -21.74 -3.47 11.84
N ARG A 619 -20.57 -4.09 12.08
CA ARG A 619 -19.58 -3.58 13.04
C ARG A 619 -19.14 -2.15 12.74
N SER A 620 -19.12 -1.77 11.46
CA SER A 620 -18.81 -0.40 11.06
C SER A 620 -19.88 0.58 11.55
N PHE A 621 -21.13 0.14 11.70
CA PHE A 621 -22.27 0.96 12.13
C PHE A 621 -22.41 1.05 13.66
N ASP A 622 -22.15 -0.03 14.41
CA ASP A 622 -22.50 -0.15 15.84
C ASP A 622 -21.68 0.74 16.80
N THR A 623 -20.49 1.20 16.40
CA THR A 623 -19.53 1.81 17.34
C THR A 623 -18.86 3.10 16.87
N MET A 624 -19.09 3.54 15.63
CA MET A 624 -18.26 4.59 15.02
C MET A 624 -19.09 5.68 14.34
N ILE A 625 -18.59 6.92 14.46
CA ILE A 625 -19.04 8.04 13.64
C ILE A 625 -18.57 7.82 12.20
N SER A 626 -17.44 7.15 11.98
CA SER A 626 -16.85 6.85 10.66
C SER A 626 -16.96 5.38 10.28
N VAL A 627 -17.36 5.08 9.06
CA VAL A 627 -17.66 3.72 8.57
C VAL A 627 -17.00 3.46 7.22
N SER A 628 -16.71 2.19 6.92
CA SER A 628 -16.28 1.79 5.57
C SER A 628 -17.47 1.80 4.61
N VAL A 629 -17.43 2.71 3.65
CA VAL A 629 -18.46 2.91 2.62
C VAL A 629 -17.98 2.40 1.27
N LEU A 630 -18.88 1.77 0.51
CA LEU A 630 -18.62 1.26 -0.83
C LEU A 630 -19.86 1.39 -1.74
N PRO A 631 -19.72 1.19 -3.06
CA PRO A 631 -20.85 1.14 -3.98
C PRO A 631 -21.81 0.00 -3.64
N CYS A 632 -23.11 0.25 -3.73
CA CYS A 632 -24.13 -0.75 -3.42
C CYS A 632 -24.20 -1.93 -4.41
N SER A 633 -23.42 -1.91 -5.50
CA SER A 633 -23.24 -3.08 -6.37
C SER A 633 -22.39 -4.18 -5.72
N GLN A 634 -21.65 -3.86 -4.67
CA GLN A 634 -20.84 -4.81 -3.92
C GLN A 634 -21.63 -5.41 -2.74
N PRO A 635 -21.26 -6.59 -2.23
CA PRO A 635 -21.85 -7.13 -1.01
C PRO A 635 -21.69 -6.15 0.17
N HIS A 636 -22.79 -5.83 0.84
CA HIS A 636 -22.82 -4.83 1.91
C HIS A 636 -23.83 -5.17 2.99
N TRP A 637 -23.69 -4.57 4.17
CA TRP A 637 -24.63 -4.77 5.27
C TRP A 637 -25.90 -3.92 5.11
N GLY A 638 -25.74 -2.64 4.74
CA GLY A 638 -26.88 -1.74 4.61
C GLY A 638 -26.69 -0.60 3.62
N LYS A 639 -27.79 -0.15 3.00
CA LYS A 639 -27.86 0.97 2.06
C LYS A 639 -28.28 2.24 2.79
N ILE A 640 -27.53 3.33 2.61
CA ILE A 640 -27.86 4.65 3.17
C ILE A 640 -28.99 5.26 2.34
N ILE A 641 -30.14 5.50 2.96
CA ILE A 641 -31.34 6.01 2.27
C ILE A 641 -31.63 7.49 2.53
N GLY A 642 -31.02 8.09 3.56
CA GLY A 642 -30.96 9.54 3.74
C GLY A 642 -30.78 10.04 5.17
N TYR A 643 -30.85 11.38 5.29
CA TYR A 643 -30.52 12.13 6.50
C TYR A 643 -31.64 13.09 6.94
N PRO A 644 -32.84 12.60 7.34
CA PRO A 644 -33.96 13.47 7.65
C PRO A 644 -33.68 14.35 8.87
N VAL A 645 -33.88 15.66 8.72
CA VAL A 645 -33.76 16.63 9.82
C VAL A 645 -34.90 16.43 10.82
N LEU A 646 -34.56 16.09 12.06
CA LEU A 646 -35.49 15.87 13.16
C LEU A 646 -35.82 17.19 13.88
N TYR A 647 -34.81 18.03 14.09
CA TYR A 647 -34.95 19.32 14.77
C TYR A 647 -34.04 20.38 14.13
N GLY A 648 -34.58 21.58 13.96
CA GLY A 648 -33.82 22.75 13.53
C GLY A 648 -32.79 23.21 14.57
N LYS A 649 -32.04 24.25 14.20
CA LYS A 649 -31.03 24.90 15.06
C LYS A 649 -31.66 25.41 16.38
N GLY A 650 -30.87 25.49 17.44
CA GLY A 650 -31.28 26.02 18.76
C GLY A 650 -32.32 25.23 19.57
N LYS A 651 -32.82 24.09 19.10
CA LYS A 651 -33.81 23.28 19.86
C LYS A 651 -33.18 22.57 21.07
N LYS A 652 -33.91 22.54 22.20
CA LYS A 652 -33.51 21.86 23.44
C LYS A 652 -33.64 20.33 23.30
N TRP A 653 -32.91 19.59 24.14
CA TRP A 653 -32.99 18.13 24.23
C TRP A 653 -34.43 17.67 24.54
N PRO A 654 -35.07 16.87 23.67
CA PRO A 654 -36.48 16.48 23.82
C PRO A 654 -36.71 15.28 24.74
N GLY A 655 -35.63 14.69 25.29
CA GLY A 655 -35.69 13.38 25.93
C GLY A 655 -35.39 12.24 24.97
N LEU A 656 -34.86 11.13 25.50
CA LEU A 656 -34.41 9.98 24.69
C LEU A 656 -35.57 9.34 23.91
N ASN A 657 -36.69 9.05 24.59
CA ASN A 657 -37.82 8.35 23.99
C ASN A 657 -38.46 9.15 22.85
N ALA A 658 -38.66 10.46 23.04
CA ALA A 658 -39.19 11.34 22.01
C ALA A 658 -38.27 11.43 20.79
N LEU A 659 -36.94 11.49 21.01
CA LEU A 659 -35.96 11.50 19.93
C LEU A 659 -35.97 10.19 19.13
N VAL A 660 -35.97 9.04 19.83
CA VAL A 660 -36.00 7.71 19.21
C VAL A 660 -37.28 7.53 18.37
N ALA A 661 -38.44 7.88 18.93
CA ALA A 661 -39.71 7.81 18.22
C ALA A 661 -39.71 8.69 16.96
N LYS A 662 -39.20 9.92 17.07
CA LYS A 662 -39.13 10.84 15.93
C LYS A 662 -38.15 10.38 14.84
N ALA A 663 -36.98 9.86 15.23
CA ALA A 663 -36.00 9.32 14.28
C ALA A 663 -36.58 8.13 13.50
N ARG A 664 -37.22 7.19 14.20
CA ARG A 664 -37.87 6.04 13.60
C ARG A 664 -38.91 6.46 12.57
N VAL A 665 -39.89 7.28 12.97
CA VAL A 665 -40.95 7.76 12.07
C VAL A 665 -40.39 8.52 10.87
N ALA A 666 -39.35 9.33 11.06
CA ALA A 666 -38.72 10.06 9.97
C ALA A 666 -38.03 9.12 8.96
N CYS A 667 -37.34 8.09 9.44
CA CYS A 667 -36.68 7.12 8.56
C CYS A 667 -37.67 6.18 7.86
N GLU A 668 -38.73 5.75 8.54
CA GLU A 668 -39.82 4.96 7.94
C GLU A 668 -40.52 5.76 6.84
N ARG A 669 -40.91 7.01 7.13
CA ARG A 669 -41.52 7.91 6.12
C ARG A 669 -40.61 8.16 4.93
N LEU A 670 -39.30 8.27 5.16
CA LEU A 670 -38.32 8.43 4.09
C LEU A 670 -38.23 7.17 3.22
N ALA A 671 -38.30 5.97 3.82
CA ALA A 671 -38.35 4.72 3.08
C ALA A 671 -39.64 4.63 2.23
N ASP A 672 -40.80 4.98 2.79
CA ASP A 672 -42.09 4.96 2.09
C ASP A 672 -42.14 5.93 0.90
N ALA A 673 -41.48 7.08 1.01
CA ALA A 673 -41.44 8.09 -0.04
C ALA A 673 -40.55 7.72 -1.23
N ARG A 674 -39.73 6.67 -1.13
CA ARG A 674 -38.74 6.28 -2.13
C ARG A 674 -39.20 5.06 -2.92
N SER A 675 -39.50 5.25 -4.20
CA SER A 675 -39.85 4.16 -5.10
C SER A 675 -38.71 3.14 -5.34
N ASP A 676 -37.46 3.55 -5.11
CA ASP A 676 -36.26 2.70 -5.22
C ASP A 676 -35.94 1.90 -3.93
N VAL A 677 -36.79 1.99 -2.91
CA VAL A 677 -36.64 1.31 -1.62
C VAL A 677 -37.84 0.39 -1.40
N LYS A 678 -37.61 -0.93 -1.38
CA LYS A 678 -38.59 -1.91 -0.93
C LYS A 678 -38.30 -2.24 0.54
N TYR A 679 -39.18 -1.80 1.43
CA TYR A 679 -39.08 -2.02 2.88
C TYR A 679 -40.27 -2.87 3.37
N GLY A 680 -40.06 -3.80 4.31
CA GLY A 680 -41.07 -4.78 4.72
C GLY A 680 -40.53 -6.21 4.77
N ILE A 681 -41.29 -7.22 4.32
CA ILE A 681 -40.90 -8.64 4.39
C ILE A 681 -39.48 -8.84 3.81
N GLY A 682 -38.51 -9.09 4.69
CA GLY A 682 -37.10 -9.30 4.33
C GLY A 682 -36.15 -8.13 4.64
N TYR A 683 -36.63 -6.90 4.87
CA TYR A 683 -35.79 -5.70 5.11
C TYR A 683 -36.18 -4.92 6.39
N SER A 684 -35.18 -4.41 7.13
CA SER A 684 -35.27 -3.58 8.37
C SER A 684 -34.64 -2.19 8.17
N ILE A 685 -35.28 -1.12 8.71
CA ILE A 685 -34.70 0.24 8.76
C ILE A 685 -33.95 0.36 10.08
N ASN A 686 -32.64 0.52 9.97
CA ASN A 686 -31.77 0.92 11.07
C ASN A 686 -31.53 2.43 11.03
N TYR A 687 -31.28 3.03 12.20
CA TYR A 687 -31.02 4.46 12.25
C TYR A 687 -30.02 4.88 13.33
N ILE A 688 -29.17 5.85 12.98
CA ILE A 688 -28.34 6.58 13.94
C ILE A 688 -29.07 7.85 14.34
N ARG A 689 -29.05 8.14 15.64
CA ARG A 689 -29.71 9.31 16.23
C ARG A 689 -28.70 10.27 16.85
N PRO A 690 -29.03 11.56 16.95
CA PRO A 690 -28.18 12.52 17.64
C PRO A 690 -27.92 12.12 19.10
N LEU A 691 -26.69 12.29 19.56
CA LEU A 691 -26.36 12.19 20.98
C LEU A 691 -26.82 13.45 21.73
N LYS A 692 -27.11 13.30 23.04
CA LYS A 692 -27.55 14.43 23.91
C LYS A 692 -26.60 15.64 23.82
N ARG A 693 -25.28 15.41 23.73
CA ARG A 693 -24.27 16.47 23.60
C ARG A 693 -24.44 17.35 22.35
N VAL A 694 -25.00 16.83 21.25
CA VAL A 694 -25.25 17.58 20.01
C VAL A 694 -26.33 18.66 20.21
N PHE A 695 -27.17 18.54 21.24
CA PHE A 695 -28.17 19.55 21.59
C PHE A 695 -27.59 20.72 22.39
N ALA A 696 -26.34 20.64 22.86
CA ALA A 696 -25.65 21.77 23.51
C ALA A 696 -25.20 22.82 22.48
N ASP A 697 -24.81 22.39 21.27
CA ASP A 697 -24.36 23.28 20.20
C ASP A 697 -25.56 23.86 19.42
N LYS A 698 -25.97 25.09 19.74
CA LYS A 698 -27.15 25.72 19.13
C LYS A 698 -27.04 25.93 17.61
N SER A 699 -25.84 25.86 17.02
CA SER A 699 -25.61 26.13 15.59
C SER A 699 -25.94 24.95 14.68
N ARG A 700 -26.00 23.72 15.21
CA ARG A 700 -26.14 22.49 14.41
C ARG A 700 -27.59 22.13 14.08
N VAL A 701 -27.82 21.48 12.94
CA VAL A 701 -29.08 20.76 12.67
C VAL A 701 -29.02 19.35 13.24
N ARG A 702 -30.15 18.79 13.66
CA ARG A 702 -30.22 17.49 14.34
C ARG A 702 -30.98 16.56 13.42
N TYR A 703 -30.30 15.64 12.79
CA TYR A 703 -30.85 14.71 11.81
C TYR A 703 -30.73 13.28 12.31
N ALA A 704 -31.43 12.34 11.69
CA ALA A 704 -31.15 10.92 11.81
C ALA A 704 -30.39 10.44 10.57
N THR A 705 -29.64 9.35 10.69
CA THR A 705 -29.08 8.64 9.53
C THR A 705 -29.89 7.38 9.34
N CYS A 706 -30.49 7.20 8.17
CA CYS A 706 -31.37 6.06 7.89
C CYS A 706 -30.67 5.05 6.99
N VAL A 707 -30.63 3.79 7.40
CA VAL A 707 -29.96 2.69 6.69
C VAL A 707 -30.94 1.53 6.50
N LEU A 708 -31.15 1.12 5.25
CA LEU A 708 -31.90 -0.07 4.89
C LEU A 708 -31.01 -1.30 4.99
N THR A 709 -31.47 -2.34 5.67
CA THR A 709 -30.73 -3.59 5.93
C THR A 709 -31.65 -4.79 5.72
N ARG A 710 -31.11 -6.01 5.68
CA ARG A 710 -31.93 -7.23 5.68
C ARG A 710 -32.34 -7.65 7.10
N THR A 711 -33.58 -8.09 7.26
CA THR A 711 -34.09 -8.62 8.55
C THR A 711 -33.36 -9.88 9.03
N ASP A 712 -32.77 -10.66 8.13
CA ASP A 712 -32.00 -11.87 8.46
C ASP A 712 -30.52 -11.57 8.75
N ASN A 713 -30.14 -10.30 8.82
CA ASN A 713 -28.77 -9.80 9.00
C ASN A 713 -27.74 -10.36 8.00
N ARG A 714 -28.18 -10.92 6.87
CA ARG A 714 -27.27 -11.33 5.79
C ARG A 714 -26.86 -10.10 4.98
N LEU A 715 -25.72 -10.21 4.30
CA LEU A 715 -25.29 -9.18 3.35
C LEU A 715 -26.34 -9.01 2.24
N MET A 716 -26.66 -7.76 1.97
CA MET A 716 -27.36 -7.36 0.76
C MET A 716 -26.43 -7.66 -0.43
N LYS A 717 -26.96 -8.43 -1.38
CA LYS A 717 -26.40 -8.64 -2.71
C LYS A 717 -27.38 -7.99 -3.69
N ARG A 718 -26.87 -7.47 -4.79
CA ARG A 718 -27.73 -6.91 -5.83
C ARG A 718 -28.76 -7.93 -6.30
#